data_AF-A0A7G5XDW2-F1
#
_entry.id   AF-A0A7G5XDW2-F1
#
_cell.length_a   1.000
_cell.length_b   1.000
_cell.length_c   1.000
_cell.angle_alpha   90.00
_cell.angle_beta   90.00
_cell.angle_gamma   90.00
#
_symmetry.space_group_name_H-M   'P 1'
#
loop_
_entity.id
_entity.type
_entity.pdbx_description
1 polymer ?
#
loop_
_entity_poly.entity_id
_entity_poly.type
_entity_poly.pdbx_seq_one_letter_code
_entity_poly.pdbx_strand_id
1 'polypeptide(L)'
;MKLGQFITTCLSLIAFLSPQKSKGQTISGVINSYYNATAIINNGTYNSYSYSGITLQSIAGLSTGDRVLIIQMKGATITSTDNSSFGNISSIGNAGKYEFSSICGFLNNTVVLSNHLLHTYDVSSVQVVRVPVFTDVTVNGTLRAGEWDPVSETGGVIALEVSGTLTLNASISADSAGFKGGGLFVNTTDRCGEETAYYYSQAQSSGSNLGGSPKGEGIAYYVASREYGRGRQSNGGGGANVDNTGGGGGSNYGTGGNGGEKSNSFFCSANTVGVGGIALSSYGYPASVTATSTNNKIFLGGGGGCGEMNNIYSGSNGAGTPGGDGGGIVFIKASILAGNGYTISANGAQGVNPVLPVKTEAAGDGGGGGGAGGVVILNINSFSGNLTVQARGANGSNAGFQDQCPGPGGGGGGGVIWYSGTLPGTVTTNVSGGTSGIIKNAPSHNPPCEGQPNGAVAGSMGLVQSGYVAPQGNNAIDCSILPLDLLKQFSGRRNNGSIQLNWTLTNIDNVQKVVLERKAGNEQFRKITEQFNPSIANVFYTDEEINSNVTYRLIVYALNGERQYSNHVFFEAGVVRTFNLYPNPATNEVTIQLPGNINGRAGIVVTDVNGRRVLLQQMIIPTSRSNTTLALKNLPAGIYQLRMEINGEVYSAKLIKQ
;
A
#
# COMPACT_ATOMS: atom_id res chain seq x y z
N MET A 1 -22.56 62.23 2.94
CA MET A 1 -21.15 61.97 3.31
C MET A 1 -20.65 60.85 2.40
N LYS A 2 -20.16 61.13 1.17
CA LYS A 2 -18.75 61.43 0.79
C LYS A 2 -17.75 60.52 1.53
N LEU A 3 -17.25 59.44 0.93
CA LEU A 3 -16.19 59.32 -0.11
C LEU A 3 -14.79 59.68 0.43
N GLY A 4 -13.86 58.71 0.40
CA GLY A 4 -12.43 58.92 0.65
C GLY A 4 -11.60 57.64 0.52
N GLN A 5 -10.98 57.46 -0.66
CA GLN A 5 -9.89 56.50 -0.91
C GLN A 5 -8.63 56.90 -0.14
N PHE A 6 -7.84 55.92 0.33
CA PHE A 6 -6.38 56.02 0.30
C PHE A 6 -5.74 54.68 -0.02
N ILE A 7 -4.91 54.71 -1.06
CA ILE A 7 -3.99 53.69 -1.52
C ILE A 7 -2.86 53.56 -0.49
N THR A 8 -2.43 52.34 -0.17
CA THR A 8 -1.13 52.13 0.47
C THR A 8 -0.39 51.00 -0.25
N THR A 9 0.73 51.41 -0.81
CA THR A 9 1.77 50.66 -1.51
C THR A 9 2.35 49.54 -0.65
N CYS A 10 2.27 48.28 -1.09
CA CYS A 10 3.08 47.20 -0.53
C CYS A 10 4.48 47.25 -1.14
N LEU A 11 5.42 47.79 -0.37
CA LEU A 11 6.84 47.81 -0.64
C LEU A 11 7.39 46.37 -0.51
N SER A 12 8.09 45.91 -1.53
CA SER A 12 8.83 44.65 -1.57
C SER A 12 9.94 44.64 -0.52
N LEU A 13 9.78 43.86 0.56
CA LEU A 13 10.87 43.54 1.48
C LEU A 13 11.57 42.27 0.98
N ILE A 14 12.72 42.44 0.34
CA ILE A 14 13.66 41.36 0.05
C ILE A 14 14.21 40.88 1.39
N ALA A 15 13.65 39.78 1.91
CA ALA A 15 14.23 39.08 3.04
C ALA A 15 15.47 38.32 2.54
N PHE A 16 16.65 38.78 2.95
CA PHE A 16 17.87 37.97 2.92
C PHE A 16 17.62 36.71 3.76
N LEU A 17 17.38 35.59 3.08
CA LEU A 17 17.38 34.26 3.68
C LEU A 17 18.81 33.92 4.10
N SER A 18 19.17 34.25 5.34
CA SER A 18 20.17 33.49 6.07
C SER A 18 19.80 32.00 6.04
N PRO A 19 20.75 31.07 5.83
CA PRO A 19 20.45 29.64 5.74
C PRO A 19 19.81 29.20 7.07
N GLN A 20 18.51 28.95 7.06
CA GLN A 20 17.89 28.24 8.17
C GLN A 20 18.53 26.86 8.21
N LYS A 21 19.16 26.52 9.34
CA LYS A 21 19.40 25.13 9.71
C LYS A 21 18.09 24.39 9.49
N SER A 22 18.09 23.44 8.57
CA SER A 22 17.00 22.49 8.33
C SER A 22 16.44 22.04 9.68
N LYS A 23 15.18 22.38 9.98
CA LYS A 23 14.50 21.78 11.12
C LYS A 23 14.39 20.30 10.80
N GLY A 24 15.03 19.45 11.61
CA GLY A 24 15.04 18.00 11.39
C GLY A 24 13.62 17.46 11.20
N GLN A 25 13.42 16.61 10.19
CA GLN A 25 12.12 16.00 9.94
C GLN A 25 11.74 15.10 11.13
N THR A 26 10.44 15.07 11.47
CA THR A 26 9.93 14.23 12.58
C THR A 26 8.92 13.21 12.06
N ILE A 27 8.97 11.99 12.61
CA ILE A 27 8.06 10.89 12.25
C ILE A 27 7.47 10.22 13.50
N SER A 28 6.29 9.61 13.33
CA SER A 28 5.54 8.86 14.34
C SER A 28 4.50 7.95 13.70
N GLY A 29 4.01 6.92 14.40
CA GLY A 29 2.95 6.05 13.90
C GLY A 29 3.42 5.06 12.83
N VAL A 30 2.52 4.72 11.90
CA VAL A 30 2.85 3.84 10.77
C VAL A 30 3.41 4.68 9.62
N ILE A 31 4.65 4.40 9.21
CA ILE A 31 5.36 5.15 8.16
C ILE A 31 5.48 4.40 6.84
N ASN A 32 5.23 3.09 6.85
CA ASN A 32 5.31 2.23 5.67
C ASN A 32 3.93 2.06 5.04
N SER A 33 3.91 1.93 3.71
CA SER A 33 2.74 1.49 2.95
C SER A 33 3.03 0.12 2.35
N TYR A 34 2.03 -0.76 2.38
CA TYR A 34 2.15 -2.16 1.97
C TYR A 34 1.27 -2.42 0.75
N TYR A 35 1.80 -3.15 -0.22
CA TYR A 35 1.13 -3.41 -1.49
C TYR A 35 1.17 -4.91 -1.80
N ASN A 36 0.00 -5.53 -1.96
CA ASN A 36 -0.13 -6.91 -2.37
C ASN A 36 0.26 -7.07 -3.86
N ALA A 37 1.13 -8.04 -4.15
CA ALA A 37 1.53 -8.38 -5.51
C ALA A 37 0.51 -9.30 -6.19
N THR A 38 0.15 -8.97 -7.43
CA THR A 38 -0.74 -9.78 -8.27
C THR A 38 -0.03 -10.46 -9.43
N ALA A 39 1.21 -10.07 -9.74
CA ALA A 39 2.10 -10.80 -10.66
C ALA A 39 3.57 -10.43 -10.43
N ILE A 40 4.47 -11.39 -10.67
CA ILE A 40 5.93 -11.20 -10.64
C ILE A 40 6.47 -11.35 -12.07
N ILE A 41 7.18 -10.33 -12.55
CA ILE A 41 7.81 -10.30 -13.87
C ILE A 41 9.32 -10.37 -13.66
N ASN A 42 9.94 -11.51 -13.95
CA ASN A 42 11.39 -11.67 -13.78
C ASN A 42 12.16 -11.12 -14.99
N ASN A 43 11.68 -11.39 -16.21
CA ASN A 43 12.32 -11.01 -17.48
C ASN A 43 11.27 -10.50 -18.47
N GLY A 44 10.61 -9.40 -18.15
CA GLY A 44 9.73 -8.72 -19.10
C GLY A 44 10.54 -7.99 -20.16
N THR A 45 9.96 -7.75 -21.33
CA THR A 45 10.62 -6.95 -22.39
C THR A 45 9.80 -5.70 -22.67
N TYR A 46 10.45 -4.55 -22.66
CA TYR A 46 9.84 -3.28 -23.06
C TYR A 46 10.86 -2.46 -23.87
N ASN A 47 10.45 -1.97 -25.05
CA ASN A 47 11.36 -1.29 -26.00
C ASN A 47 12.67 -2.04 -26.30
N SER A 48 12.62 -3.38 -26.39
CA SER A 48 13.78 -4.27 -26.58
C SER A 48 14.74 -4.40 -25.38
N TYR A 49 14.40 -3.82 -24.23
CA TYR A 49 15.16 -3.97 -22.99
C TYR A 49 14.46 -4.93 -22.02
N SER A 50 15.25 -5.74 -21.32
CA SER A 50 14.76 -6.63 -20.28
C SER A 50 14.52 -5.84 -18.98
N TYR A 51 13.47 -6.19 -18.25
CA TYR A 51 13.20 -5.63 -16.92
C TYR A 51 12.63 -6.67 -15.97
N SER A 52 12.78 -6.42 -14.67
CA SER A 52 11.98 -7.05 -13.64
C SER A 52 10.96 -6.07 -13.09
N GLY A 53 9.76 -6.56 -12.81
CA GLY A 53 8.67 -5.75 -12.29
C GLY A 53 7.68 -6.54 -11.47
N ILE A 54 6.85 -5.83 -10.73
CA ILE A 54 5.82 -6.38 -9.85
C ILE A 54 4.51 -5.68 -10.15
N THR A 55 3.51 -6.43 -10.61
CA THR A 55 2.15 -5.91 -10.76
C THR A 55 1.49 -5.88 -9.39
N LEU A 56 0.92 -4.73 -9.04
CA LEU A 56 0.26 -4.50 -7.76
C LEU A 56 -1.25 -4.32 -7.95
N GLN A 57 -2.02 -4.60 -6.89
CA GLN A 57 -3.45 -4.28 -6.87
C GLN A 57 -3.71 -2.77 -7.05
N SER A 58 -2.84 -1.95 -6.46
CA SER A 58 -2.83 -0.49 -6.61
C SER A 58 -1.40 0.04 -6.48
N ILE A 59 -1.09 1.11 -7.19
CA ILE A 59 0.20 1.84 -7.11
C ILE A 59 0.05 3.20 -6.41
N ALA A 60 -1.13 3.49 -5.85
CA ALA A 60 -1.40 4.78 -5.21
C ALA A 60 -0.43 5.04 -4.05
N GLY A 61 0.26 6.19 -4.08
CA GLY A 61 1.25 6.55 -3.06
C GLY A 61 2.67 6.05 -3.34
N LEU A 62 2.90 5.34 -4.45
CA LEU A 62 4.24 5.06 -4.98
C LEU A 62 4.64 6.11 -6.01
N SER A 63 5.94 6.34 -6.15
CA SER A 63 6.52 7.24 -7.15
C SER A 63 7.83 6.69 -7.69
N THR A 64 8.21 7.11 -8.90
CA THR A 64 9.55 6.83 -9.45
C THR A 64 10.63 7.32 -8.47
N GLY A 65 11.66 6.51 -8.27
CA GLY A 65 12.75 6.76 -7.33
C GLY A 65 12.48 6.28 -5.90
N ASP A 66 11.24 5.90 -5.56
CA ASP A 66 10.95 5.34 -4.24
C ASP A 66 11.79 4.08 -3.98
N ARG A 67 12.32 3.99 -2.75
CA ARG A 67 12.96 2.78 -2.25
C ARG A 67 11.89 1.78 -1.83
N VAL A 68 12.07 0.52 -2.20
CA VAL A 68 11.12 -0.55 -1.89
C VAL A 68 11.82 -1.80 -1.35
N LEU A 69 11.13 -2.49 -0.46
CA LEU A 69 11.43 -3.84 0.00
C LEU A 69 10.42 -4.78 -0.65
N ILE A 70 10.90 -5.82 -1.32
CA ILE A 70 10.09 -6.93 -1.81
C ILE A 70 10.31 -8.07 -0.82
N ILE A 71 9.23 -8.63 -0.27
CA ILE A 71 9.34 -9.73 0.71
C ILE A 71 8.18 -10.71 0.55
N GLN A 72 8.49 -12.01 0.61
CA GLN A 72 7.50 -13.08 0.59
C GLN A 72 7.34 -13.67 1.99
N MET A 73 6.14 -13.53 2.53
CA MET A 73 5.84 -13.83 3.93
C MET A 73 5.55 -15.31 4.15
N LYS A 74 4.92 -15.97 3.17
CA LYS A 74 4.53 -17.38 3.20
C LYS A 74 4.95 -18.12 1.94
N GLY A 75 4.90 -19.44 1.98
CA GLY A 75 5.24 -20.31 0.84
C GLY A 75 5.96 -21.59 1.23
N ALA A 76 6.05 -21.90 2.53
CA ALA A 76 6.55 -23.18 2.98
C ALA A 76 5.48 -24.26 2.80
N THR A 77 5.92 -25.47 2.46
CA THR A 77 5.09 -26.67 2.45
C THR A 77 5.33 -27.44 3.75
N ILE A 78 4.25 -27.93 4.35
CA ILE A 78 4.29 -28.75 5.55
C ILE A 78 3.76 -30.16 5.31
N THR A 79 4.21 -31.10 6.12
CA THR A 79 3.62 -32.44 6.25
C THR A 79 2.19 -32.33 6.79
N SER A 80 1.26 -33.02 6.14
CA SER A 80 -0.15 -33.01 6.52
C SER A 80 -0.61 -34.32 7.14
N THR A 81 0.23 -35.35 7.22
CA THR A 81 -0.14 -36.65 7.79
C THR A 81 -0.53 -36.52 9.27
N ASP A 82 -1.59 -37.21 9.68
CA ASP A 82 -2.09 -37.20 11.06
C ASP A 82 -1.20 -38.00 12.02
N ASN A 83 -0.03 -37.45 12.36
CA ASN A 83 0.91 -38.01 13.32
C ASN A 83 1.85 -36.91 13.84
N SER A 84 2.85 -37.28 14.65
CA SER A 84 3.81 -36.35 15.24
C SER A 84 4.61 -35.51 14.24
N SER A 85 4.61 -35.88 12.96
CA SER A 85 5.23 -35.09 11.92
C SER A 85 4.35 -33.95 11.42
N PHE A 86 3.04 -33.91 11.70
CA PHE A 86 2.13 -32.88 11.18
C PHE A 86 2.68 -31.46 11.43
N GLY A 87 2.67 -30.65 10.38
CA GLY A 87 3.13 -29.26 10.46
C GLY A 87 4.64 -29.07 10.36
N ASN A 88 5.44 -30.14 10.25
CA ASN A 88 6.87 -30.02 9.98
C ASN A 88 7.10 -29.49 8.56
N ILE A 89 8.10 -28.64 8.39
CA ILE A 89 8.45 -28.06 7.09
C ILE A 89 9.11 -29.14 6.23
N SER A 90 8.46 -29.51 5.12
CA SER A 90 9.02 -30.42 4.11
C SER A 90 9.78 -29.67 3.02
N SER A 91 9.40 -28.42 2.76
CA SER A 91 10.13 -27.49 1.90
C SER A 91 9.89 -26.05 2.37
N ILE A 92 10.94 -25.24 2.45
CA ILE A 92 10.82 -23.83 2.84
C ILE A 92 10.23 -22.97 1.70
N GLY A 93 10.30 -23.46 0.46
CA GLY A 93 9.91 -22.69 -0.73
C GLY A 93 10.52 -21.29 -0.76
N ASN A 94 9.70 -20.32 -1.15
CA ASN A 94 10.11 -18.92 -1.22
C ASN A 94 9.80 -18.11 0.05
N ALA A 95 9.25 -18.75 1.11
CA ALA A 95 9.00 -18.08 2.39
C ALA A 95 10.27 -17.43 2.95
N GLY A 96 10.11 -16.19 3.40
CA GLY A 96 11.15 -15.36 4.00
C GLY A 96 12.18 -14.80 3.03
N LYS A 97 12.06 -15.04 1.71
CA LYS A 97 12.89 -14.34 0.73
C LYS A 97 12.55 -12.86 0.72
N TYR A 98 13.56 -12.02 0.60
CA TYR A 98 13.39 -10.59 0.50
C TYR A 98 14.56 -9.94 -0.23
N GLU A 99 14.32 -8.79 -0.84
CA GLU A 99 15.35 -7.96 -1.42
C GLU A 99 14.92 -6.50 -1.51
N PHE A 100 15.88 -5.60 -1.57
CA PHE A 100 15.63 -4.18 -1.77
C PHE A 100 15.90 -3.76 -3.21
N SER A 101 15.07 -2.84 -3.71
CA SER A 101 15.27 -2.19 -5.01
C SER A 101 14.72 -0.76 -4.96
N SER A 102 14.80 -0.06 -6.08
CA SER A 102 14.13 1.24 -6.26
C SER A 102 13.21 1.19 -7.48
N ILE A 103 12.21 2.05 -7.51
CA ILE A 103 11.26 2.12 -8.63
C ILE A 103 11.89 2.92 -9.79
N CYS A 104 12.14 2.29 -10.94
CA CYS A 104 12.47 3.01 -12.18
C CYS A 104 11.25 3.75 -12.74
N GLY A 105 10.07 3.16 -12.59
CA GLY A 105 8.81 3.75 -13.03
C GLY A 105 7.71 2.70 -13.16
N PHE A 106 6.72 2.97 -14.00
CA PHE A 106 5.49 2.18 -14.04
C PHE A 106 5.13 1.78 -15.48
N LEU A 107 4.64 0.55 -15.64
CA LEU A 107 3.94 0.07 -16.82
C LEU A 107 2.53 -0.34 -16.38
N ASN A 108 1.56 0.56 -16.51
CA ASN A 108 0.25 0.43 -15.85
C ASN A 108 0.41 0.26 -14.33
N ASN A 109 -0.17 -0.79 -13.74
CA ASN A 109 -0.02 -1.14 -12.32
C ASN A 109 1.26 -1.96 -12.02
N THR A 110 2.15 -2.14 -13.00
CA THR A 110 3.44 -2.79 -12.78
C THR A 110 4.49 -1.78 -12.39
N VAL A 111 5.01 -1.93 -11.17
CA VAL A 111 6.23 -1.27 -10.73
C VAL A 111 7.41 -1.92 -11.42
N VAL A 112 8.19 -1.14 -12.16
CA VAL A 112 9.44 -1.59 -12.78
C VAL A 112 10.61 -1.22 -11.88
N LEU A 113 11.46 -2.20 -11.59
CA LEU A 113 12.54 -2.09 -10.61
C LEU A 113 13.84 -1.57 -11.26
N SER A 114 14.72 -0.99 -10.44
CA SER A 114 16.03 -0.48 -10.86
C SER A 114 17.10 -1.56 -11.04
N ASN A 115 16.83 -2.76 -10.56
CA ASN A 115 17.68 -3.93 -10.73
C ASN A 115 16.78 -5.13 -11.01
N HIS A 116 17.28 -6.09 -11.78
CA HIS A 116 16.63 -7.39 -11.92
C HIS A 116 16.55 -8.08 -10.56
N LEU A 117 15.45 -8.79 -10.33
CA LEU A 117 15.22 -9.51 -9.08
C LEU A 117 16.35 -10.53 -8.83
N LEU A 118 16.93 -10.47 -7.64
CA LEU A 118 17.89 -11.47 -7.15
C LEU A 118 17.18 -12.81 -6.91
N HIS A 119 15.93 -12.76 -6.45
CA HIS A 119 15.16 -13.93 -6.11
C HIS A 119 13.98 -14.15 -7.05
N THR A 120 13.65 -15.42 -7.25
CA THR A 120 12.31 -15.81 -7.70
C THR A 120 11.35 -15.79 -6.52
N TYR A 121 10.12 -15.33 -6.79
CA TYR A 121 9.01 -15.26 -5.85
C TYR A 121 7.79 -15.98 -6.42
N ASP A 122 7.01 -16.59 -5.53
CA ASP A 122 5.66 -17.03 -5.86
C ASP A 122 4.72 -15.89 -5.49
N VAL A 123 3.85 -15.47 -6.41
CA VAL A 123 3.05 -14.24 -6.25
C VAL A 123 2.26 -14.18 -4.92
N SER A 124 1.79 -15.33 -4.43
CA SER A 124 1.05 -15.42 -3.18
C SER A 124 1.90 -15.01 -1.98
N SER A 125 1.34 -14.14 -1.13
CA SER A 125 1.99 -13.56 0.05
C SER A 125 3.30 -12.81 -0.23
N VAL A 126 3.47 -12.28 -1.44
CA VAL A 126 4.47 -11.26 -1.74
C VAL A 126 3.86 -9.89 -1.47
N GLN A 127 4.55 -9.10 -0.66
CA GLN A 127 4.26 -7.69 -0.50
C GLN A 127 5.43 -6.82 -0.94
N VAL A 128 5.10 -5.69 -1.55
CA VAL A 128 6.03 -4.58 -1.75
C VAL A 128 5.80 -3.59 -0.62
N VAL A 129 6.85 -3.21 0.10
CA VAL A 129 6.81 -2.24 1.19
C VAL A 129 7.56 -1.00 0.75
N ARG A 130 6.90 0.16 0.74
CA ARG A 130 7.58 1.44 0.50
C ARG A 130 8.48 1.75 1.70
N VAL A 131 9.75 2.04 1.44
CA VAL A 131 10.77 2.34 2.45
C VAL A 131 11.08 3.85 2.41
N PRO A 132 10.60 4.65 3.36
CA PRO A 132 10.95 6.06 3.42
C PRO A 132 12.46 6.26 3.58
N VAL A 133 13.01 7.21 2.82
CA VAL A 133 14.43 7.59 2.86
C VAL A 133 14.55 9.02 3.37
N PHE A 134 15.36 9.22 4.41
CA PHE A 134 15.58 10.51 5.06
C PHE A 134 17.07 10.90 5.03
N THR A 135 17.36 12.19 5.16
CA THR A 135 18.72 12.66 5.45
C THR A 135 19.00 12.57 6.95
N ASP A 136 18.26 13.32 7.76
CA ASP A 136 18.23 13.22 9.22
C ASP A 136 16.76 13.20 9.66
N VAL A 137 16.44 12.38 10.65
CA VAL A 137 15.06 12.24 11.12
C VAL A 137 14.98 11.95 12.62
N THR A 138 13.96 12.50 13.27
CA THR A 138 13.67 12.26 14.69
C THR A 138 12.36 11.50 14.85
N VAL A 139 12.38 10.40 15.59
CA VAL A 139 11.17 9.67 16.00
C VAL A 139 10.60 10.35 17.23
N ASN A 140 9.48 11.09 17.08
CA ASN A 140 8.89 11.90 18.16
C ASN A 140 7.60 11.29 18.77
N GLY A 141 7.15 10.18 18.20
CA GLY A 141 6.12 9.31 18.75
C GLY A 141 6.40 7.88 18.29
N THR A 142 5.89 6.89 19.02
CA THR A 142 6.25 5.48 18.76
C THR A 142 5.98 5.11 17.29
N LEU A 143 7.00 4.61 16.60
CA LEU A 143 6.80 4.00 15.29
C LEU A 143 6.18 2.62 15.45
N ARG A 144 5.21 2.31 14.60
CA ARG A 144 4.49 1.03 14.60
C ARG A 144 4.50 0.43 13.21
N ALA A 145 4.58 -0.89 13.13
CA ALA A 145 4.19 -1.60 11.91
C ALA A 145 2.66 -1.52 11.77
N GLY A 146 2.16 -1.46 10.53
CA GLY A 146 0.82 -1.99 10.28
C GLY A 146 0.85 -3.48 10.63
N GLU A 147 -0.14 -3.97 11.38
CA GLU A 147 -0.18 -5.39 11.75
C GLU A 147 -0.28 -6.27 10.50
N TRP A 148 0.27 -7.48 10.57
CA TRP A 148 0.03 -8.50 9.55
C TRP A 148 -1.48 -8.76 9.41
N ASP A 149 -1.98 -8.60 8.19
CA ASP A 149 -3.35 -8.92 7.83
C ASP A 149 -3.35 -10.20 6.96
N PRO A 150 -3.88 -11.32 7.45
CA PRO A 150 -3.92 -12.58 6.70
C PRO A 150 -4.90 -12.55 5.52
N VAL A 151 -5.79 -11.54 5.42
CA VAL A 151 -6.75 -11.40 4.31
C VAL A 151 -6.09 -10.69 3.12
N SER A 152 -5.45 -9.53 3.36
CA SER A 152 -4.69 -8.84 2.30
C SER A 152 -3.30 -9.42 2.08
N GLU A 153 -2.81 -10.26 3.00
CA GLU A 153 -1.45 -10.81 3.03
C GLU A 153 -0.37 -9.72 3.03
N THR A 154 -0.60 -8.63 3.79
CA THR A 154 0.31 -7.49 3.90
C THR A 154 0.50 -7.04 5.34
N GLY A 155 1.54 -6.22 5.60
CA GLY A 155 1.85 -5.69 6.92
C GLY A 155 2.99 -6.41 7.62
N GLY A 156 3.16 -6.13 8.91
CA GLY A 156 4.15 -6.72 9.80
C GLY A 156 5.58 -6.23 9.65
N VAL A 157 5.81 -5.13 8.90
CA VAL A 157 7.16 -4.61 8.62
C VAL A 157 7.27 -3.12 8.94
N ILE A 158 8.31 -2.72 9.67
CA ILE A 158 8.82 -1.35 9.74
C ILE A 158 10.12 -1.31 8.95
N ALA A 159 10.24 -0.43 7.96
CA ALA A 159 11.47 -0.26 7.19
C ALA A 159 11.76 1.22 6.92
N LEU A 160 12.96 1.69 7.24
CA LEU A 160 13.41 3.03 6.86
C LEU A 160 14.92 3.09 6.57
N GLU A 161 15.31 4.03 5.70
CA GLU A 161 16.72 4.38 5.48
C GLU A 161 16.96 5.85 5.86
N VAL A 162 18.09 6.12 6.50
CA VAL A 162 18.53 7.46 6.91
C VAL A 162 19.98 7.63 6.48
N SER A 163 20.30 8.57 5.59
CA SER A 163 21.69 8.73 5.14
C SER A 163 22.60 9.34 6.23
N GLY A 164 22.03 10.13 7.13
CA GLY A 164 22.67 10.74 8.30
C GLY A 164 22.22 10.10 9.62
N THR A 165 21.59 10.91 10.48
CA THR A 165 21.26 10.55 11.87
C THR A 165 19.78 10.23 12.06
N LEU A 166 19.51 9.04 12.59
CA LEU A 166 18.22 8.67 13.17
C LEU A 166 18.24 8.93 14.67
N THR A 167 17.42 9.88 15.14
CA THR A 167 17.32 10.24 16.57
C THR A 167 16.04 9.68 17.17
N LEU A 168 16.14 8.96 18.28
CA LEU A 168 14.97 8.45 19.00
C LEU A 168 14.58 9.40 20.14
N ASN A 169 13.35 9.94 20.07
CA ASN A 169 12.62 10.53 21.21
C ASN A 169 11.39 9.69 21.59
N ALA A 170 11.20 8.56 20.91
CA ALA A 170 10.22 7.53 21.20
C ALA A 170 10.71 6.19 20.62
N SER A 171 10.10 5.09 21.08
CA SER A 171 10.47 3.73 20.67
C SER A 171 10.03 3.40 19.23
N ILE A 172 10.65 2.37 18.64
CA ILE A 172 10.20 1.74 17.39
C ILE A 172 9.72 0.34 17.76
N SER A 173 8.45 0.01 17.51
CA SER A 173 7.86 -1.25 17.97
C SER A 173 7.07 -1.92 16.85
N ALA A 174 7.55 -3.08 16.43
CA ALA A 174 6.81 -4.07 15.65
C ALA A 174 6.31 -5.21 16.56
N ASP A 175 6.09 -4.93 17.84
CA ASP A 175 5.54 -5.91 18.78
C ASP A 175 4.15 -6.35 18.33
N SER A 176 3.84 -7.66 18.42
CA SER A 176 2.54 -8.22 18.03
C SER A 176 2.14 -8.04 16.55
N ALA A 177 3.04 -7.55 15.69
CA ALA A 177 2.73 -7.24 14.29
C ALA A 177 2.97 -8.42 13.32
N GLY A 178 3.39 -9.59 13.83
CA GLY A 178 3.67 -10.81 13.07
C GLY A 178 2.44 -11.68 12.84
N PHE A 179 2.66 -12.98 12.59
CA PHE A 179 1.57 -13.92 12.29
C PHE A 179 0.58 -14.03 13.45
N LYS A 180 -0.71 -14.19 13.11
CA LYS A 180 -1.80 -14.17 14.07
C LYS A 180 -1.85 -15.42 14.95
N GLY A 181 -2.13 -15.23 16.23
CA GLY A 181 -2.39 -16.32 17.16
C GLY A 181 -3.70 -17.04 16.86
N GLY A 182 -3.82 -18.28 17.34
CA GLY A 182 -5.06 -19.05 17.25
C GLY A 182 -6.20 -18.34 17.98
N GLY A 183 -7.30 -18.08 17.28
CA GLY A 183 -8.46 -17.40 17.85
C GLY A 183 -9.15 -18.19 18.95
N LEU A 184 -9.95 -17.51 19.78
CA LEU A 184 -10.81 -18.17 20.76
C LEU A 184 -11.81 -19.09 20.04
N PHE A 185 -12.01 -20.28 20.59
CA PHE A 185 -12.97 -21.23 20.07
C PHE A 185 -13.53 -22.08 21.20
N VAL A 186 -14.83 -21.93 21.46
CA VAL A 186 -15.52 -22.70 22.51
C VAL A 186 -16.00 -24.02 21.95
N ASN A 187 -15.50 -25.11 22.51
CA ASN A 187 -15.96 -26.46 22.25
C ASN A 187 -17.04 -26.83 23.28
N THR A 188 -18.16 -27.43 22.89
CA THR A 188 -19.34 -27.55 23.78
C THR A 188 -19.43 -28.87 24.56
N THR A 189 -18.44 -29.76 24.50
CA THR A 189 -18.49 -31.05 25.24
C THR A 189 -17.20 -31.40 25.96
N ASP A 190 -17.31 -31.81 27.23
CA ASP A 190 -16.24 -32.42 28.03
C ASP A 190 -16.01 -33.88 27.57
N ARG A 191 -14.77 -34.27 27.25
CA ARG A 191 -14.44 -35.58 26.67
C ARG A 191 -13.06 -36.08 27.10
N CYS A 192 -13.03 -36.91 28.13
CA CYS A 192 -11.80 -37.34 28.76
C CYS A 192 -10.82 -38.16 27.91
N GLY A 193 -9.81 -37.48 27.36
CA GLY A 193 -8.56 -38.07 26.88
C GLY A 193 -8.65 -38.87 25.59
N GLU A 194 -9.78 -38.81 24.86
CA GLU A 194 -10.03 -39.67 23.69
C GLU A 194 -9.44 -39.11 22.38
N GLU A 195 -9.16 -37.80 22.33
CA GLU A 195 -8.87 -37.08 21.09
C GLU A 195 -7.37 -36.82 20.89
N THR A 196 -6.71 -37.67 20.08
CA THR A 196 -5.25 -37.66 19.90
C THR A 196 -4.78 -37.13 18.54
N ALA A 197 -5.70 -36.84 17.62
CA ALA A 197 -5.36 -36.38 16.27
C ALA A 197 -4.60 -35.06 16.31
N TYR A 198 -3.71 -34.86 15.35
CA TYR A 198 -2.92 -33.65 15.18
C TYR A 198 -3.68 -32.55 14.47
N TYR A 199 -4.77 -32.88 13.79
CA TYR A 199 -5.62 -31.88 13.17
C TYR A 199 -7.10 -32.23 13.20
N TYR A 200 -7.91 -31.17 13.14
CA TYR A 200 -9.36 -31.22 12.95
C TYR A 200 -9.77 -30.11 11.98
N SER A 201 -10.89 -30.31 11.30
CA SER A 201 -11.58 -29.24 10.56
C SER A 201 -12.49 -28.45 11.50
N GLN A 202 -12.80 -27.20 11.14
CA GLN A 202 -13.77 -26.40 11.90
C GLN A 202 -15.11 -27.11 12.10
N ALA A 203 -15.61 -27.81 11.08
CA ALA A 203 -16.90 -28.53 11.15
C ALA A 203 -16.85 -29.72 12.12
N GLN A 204 -15.70 -30.40 12.23
CA GLN A 204 -15.49 -31.41 13.26
C GLN A 204 -15.41 -30.76 14.64
N SER A 205 -14.73 -29.62 14.75
CA SER A 205 -14.64 -28.84 15.98
C SER A 205 -15.96 -28.19 16.42
N SER A 206 -17.01 -28.13 15.59
CA SER A 206 -18.33 -27.57 15.92
C SER A 206 -19.51 -28.57 15.86
N GLY A 207 -19.27 -29.85 15.56
CA GLY A 207 -20.29 -30.90 15.37
C GLY A 207 -20.44 -31.84 16.58
N SER A 208 -20.93 -33.07 16.38
CA SER A 208 -20.96 -34.12 17.43
C SER A 208 -19.66 -34.93 17.54
N ASN A 209 -18.61 -34.57 16.78
CA ASN A 209 -17.32 -35.26 16.65
C ASN A 209 -16.15 -34.31 17.01
N LEU A 210 -16.25 -33.69 18.18
CA LEU A 210 -15.52 -32.48 18.60
C LEU A 210 -14.04 -32.75 18.93
N GLY A 211 -13.16 -31.96 18.31
CA GLY A 211 -11.74 -31.95 18.65
C GLY A 211 -11.04 -30.65 18.23
N GLY A 212 -10.12 -30.19 19.07
CA GLY A 212 -9.09 -29.22 18.70
C GLY A 212 -9.47 -27.75 18.79
N SER A 213 -8.53 -26.92 19.23
CA SER A 213 -8.60 -25.45 19.20
C SER A 213 -7.81 -24.90 18.00
N PRO A 214 -8.07 -23.65 17.58
CA PRO A 214 -7.34 -23.02 16.49
C PRO A 214 -5.82 -23.02 16.70
N LYS A 215 -5.09 -23.40 15.66
CA LYS A 215 -3.64 -23.25 15.58
C LYS A 215 -3.27 -21.78 15.39
N GLY A 216 -2.04 -21.43 15.74
CA GLY A 216 -1.42 -20.16 15.37
C GLY A 216 -0.96 -20.17 13.92
N GLU A 217 -0.94 -19.00 13.29
CA GLU A 217 -0.49 -18.84 11.91
C GLU A 217 1.04 -18.91 11.80
N GLY A 218 1.53 -19.39 10.65
CA GLY A 218 2.95 -19.43 10.32
C GLY A 218 3.23 -19.25 8.84
N ILE A 219 4.46 -19.54 8.43
CA ILE A 219 4.99 -19.37 7.06
C ILE A 219 4.39 -20.33 6.03
N ALA A 220 3.69 -21.37 6.48
CA ALA A 220 2.90 -22.25 5.64
C ALA A 220 1.42 -21.84 5.69
N TYR A 221 0.74 -21.87 4.55
CA TYR A 221 -0.72 -21.72 4.50
C TYR A 221 -1.40 -22.81 5.32
N TYR A 222 -2.52 -22.46 5.95
CA TYR A 222 -3.38 -23.46 6.56
C TYR A 222 -3.76 -24.53 5.53
N VAL A 223 -3.68 -25.78 5.96
CA VAL A 223 -4.17 -26.89 5.14
C VAL A 223 -5.68 -26.94 5.35
N ALA A 224 -6.44 -26.84 4.26
CA ALA A 224 -7.89 -26.83 4.29
C ALA A 224 -8.43 -28.03 5.09
N SER A 225 -9.37 -27.76 6.00
CA SER A 225 -9.98 -28.72 6.92
C SER A 225 -9.02 -29.30 7.98
N ARG A 226 -7.91 -28.61 8.28
CA ARG A 226 -6.89 -29.02 9.27
C ARG A 226 -6.40 -27.87 10.13
N GLU A 227 -7.22 -26.83 10.29
CA GLU A 227 -6.86 -25.56 10.94
C GLU A 227 -6.84 -25.65 12.47
N TYR A 228 -7.38 -26.73 13.04
CA TYR A 228 -7.58 -26.92 14.49
C TYR A 228 -6.75 -28.10 15.02
N GLY A 229 -6.56 -28.17 16.34
CA GLY A 229 -5.93 -29.28 17.06
C GLY A 229 -4.45 -29.11 17.34
N ARG A 230 -3.87 -30.12 17.99
CA ARG A 230 -2.55 -30.04 18.62
C ARG A 230 -1.34 -29.91 17.71
N GLY A 231 -1.44 -30.33 16.45
CA GLY A 231 -0.34 -30.22 15.50
C GLY A 231 0.02 -28.77 15.21
N ARG A 232 1.31 -28.48 15.06
CA ARG A 232 1.78 -27.13 14.70
C ARG A 232 1.40 -26.75 13.26
N GLN A 233 1.48 -25.48 12.93
CA GLN A 233 1.33 -24.95 11.57
C GLN A 233 2.65 -24.31 11.15
N SER A 234 3.66 -25.12 10.81
CA SER A 234 5.06 -24.68 10.64
C SER A 234 5.61 -24.02 11.91
N ASN A 235 5.92 -22.72 11.84
CA ASN A 235 6.35 -21.92 12.99
C ASN A 235 5.18 -21.36 13.82
N GLY A 236 3.93 -21.56 13.38
CA GLY A 236 2.74 -21.33 14.21
C GLY A 236 2.55 -22.48 15.20
N GLY A 237 2.25 -22.15 16.46
CA GLY A 237 1.99 -23.14 17.51
C GLY A 237 0.69 -23.90 17.27
N GLY A 238 0.66 -25.19 17.62
CA GLY A 238 -0.58 -25.97 17.60
C GLY A 238 -1.55 -25.45 18.65
N GLY A 239 -2.86 -25.50 18.34
CA GLY A 239 -3.89 -25.31 19.36
C GLY A 239 -3.84 -26.44 20.38
N ALA A 240 -4.78 -26.51 21.31
CA ALA A 240 -4.94 -27.65 22.18
C ALA A 240 -5.93 -28.68 21.57
N ASN A 241 -5.98 -29.89 22.11
CA ASN A 241 -7.12 -30.80 21.90
C ASN A 241 -8.05 -30.72 23.12
N VAL A 242 -8.95 -31.68 23.28
CA VAL A 242 -9.97 -31.70 24.34
C VAL A 242 -9.41 -31.59 25.77
N ASP A 243 -10.32 -31.29 26.68
CA ASP A 243 -10.14 -31.25 28.14
C ASP A 243 -9.17 -30.18 28.63
N ASN A 244 -9.37 -28.94 28.20
CA ASN A 244 -8.73 -27.75 28.75
C ASN A 244 -7.19 -27.83 28.73
N THR A 245 -6.61 -28.55 27.76
CA THR A 245 -5.16 -28.59 27.57
C THR A 245 -4.65 -27.26 26.99
N GLY A 246 -3.36 -27.00 27.17
CA GLY A 246 -2.73 -25.75 26.77
C GLY A 246 -2.33 -25.72 25.29
N GLY A 247 -2.37 -24.52 24.70
CA GLY A 247 -1.87 -24.26 23.35
C GLY A 247 -0.34 -24.15 23.30
N GLY A 248 0.25 -24.55 22.16
CA GLY A 248 1.69 -24.44 21.91
C GLY A 248 2.11 -23.00 21.57
N GLY A 249 3.31 -22.60 21.98
CA GLY A 249 3.88 -21.30 21.61
C GLY A 249 4.30 -21.24 20.14
N GLY A 250 4.27 -20.05 19.55
CA GLY A 250 4.81 -19.82 18.21
C GLY A 250 6.34 -19.81 18.20
N SER A 251 6.96 -19.89 17.03
CA SER A 251 8.41 -19.86 16.85
C SER A 251 8.91 -18.86 15.80
N ASN A 252 10.19 -18.53 15.92
CA ASN A 252 10.99 -17.89 14.89
C ASN A 252 12.36 -18.55 14.89
N TYR A 253 13.43 -17.89 15.35
CA TYR A 253 14.72 -18.55 15.49
C TYR A 253 14.69 -19.65 16.55
N GLY A 254 14.21 -19.31 17.74
CA GLY A 254 13.95 -20.28 18.80
C GLY A 254 12.66 -21.06 18.54
N THR A 255 12.63 -22.32 18.98
CA THR A 255 11.41 -23.15 18.99
C THR A 255 10.37 -22.58 19.95
N GLY A 256 9.10 -22.76 19.63
CA GLY A 256 8.00 -22.54 20.57
C GLY A 256 7.94 -23.68 21.58
N GLY A 257 7.47 -23.39 22.79
CA GLY A 257 7.24 -24.38 23.83
C GLY A 257 5.91 -25.11 23.64
N ASN A 258 5.83 -26.36 24.09
CA ASN A 258 4.56 -27.10 24.12
C ASN A 258 3.64 -26.55 25.21
N GLY A 259 2.32 -26.66 24.99
CA GLY A 259 1.32 -26.38 26.02
C GLY A 259 1.33 -27.42 27.15
N GLY A 260 0.60 -27.11 28.21
CA GLY A 260 0.47 -27.95 29.40
C GLY A 260 -0.70 -28.92 29.32
N GLU A 261 -0.61 -29.95 30.14
CA GLU A 261 -1.59 -31.02 30.33
C GLU A 261 -2.68 -30.57 31.29
N LYS A 262 -3.85 -31.21 31.26
CA LYS A 262 -4.82 -31.15 32.36
C LYS A 262 -4.51 -32.28 33.33
N SER A 263 -4.28 -31.95 34.59
CA SER A 263 -4.10 -32.93 35.66
C SER A 263 -5.29 -32.90 36.61
N ASN A 264 -5.98 -34.02 36.80
CA ASN A 264 -7.02 -34.14 37.81
C ASN A 264 -7.04 -35.56 38.40
N SER A 265 -7.19 -35.65 39.73
CA SER A 265 -7.22 -36.90 40.47
C SER A 265 -8.58 -37.63 40.46
N PHE A 266 -9.69 -36.97 40.12
CA PHE A 266 -11.04 -37.55 40.31
C PHE A 266 -11.91 -37.72 39.05
N PHE A 267 -11.77 -36.85 38.03
CA PHE A 267 -12.65 -36.88 36.85
C PHE A 267 -11.92 -37.19 35.54
N CYS A 268 -10.79 -36.54 35.26
CA CYS A 268 -10.26 -36.50 33.90
C CYS A 268 -8.81 -35.96 33.80
N SER A 269 -7.89 -36.69 33.18
CA SER A 269 -6.54 -36.20 32.84
C SER A 269 -6.32 -36.27 31.33
N ALA A 270 -5.66 -35.25 30.76
CA ALA A 270 -5.43 -35.15 29.32
C ALA A 270 -4.03 -34.62 29.00
N ASN A 271 -3.35 -35.28 28.05
CA ASN A 271 -1.97 -35.00 27.65
C ASN A 271 -1.83 -34.64 26.16
N THR A 272 -2.93 -34.34 25.49
CA THR A 272 -3.00 -34.01 24.06
C THR A 272 -2.76 -32.51 23.82
N VAL A 273 -1.65 -32.02 24.38
CA VAL A 273 -1.26 -30.62 24.40
C VAL A 273 -0.86 -30.09 23.04
N GLY A 274 -1.01 -28.78 22.85
CA GLY A 274 -0.54 -28.07 21.67
C GLY A 274 0.97 -28.13 21.51
N VAL A 275 1.40 -28.52 20.32
CA VAL A 275 2.80 -28.66 19.97
C VAL A 275 3.38 -27.30 19.57
N GLY A 276 4.51 -26.92 20.16
CA GLY A 276 5.16 -25.64 19.86
C GLY A 276 5.62 -25.53 18.40
N GLY A 277 5.69 -24.31 17.88
CA GLY A 277 6.15 -24.01 16.52
C GLY A 277 7.59 -24.48 16.26
N ILE A 278 7.88 -24.88 15.01
CA ILE A 278 9.23 -25.32 14.61
C ILE A 278 10.18 -24.12 14.45
N ALA A 279 11.42 -24.25 14.93
CA ALA A 279 12.45 -23.23 14.71
C ALA A 279 12.74 -23.03 13.22
N LEU A 280 12.96 -21.78 12.83
CA LEU A 280 13.34 -21.35 11.49
C LEU A 280 14.85 -21.14 11.32
N SER A 281 15.63 -21.42 12.36
CA SER A 281 17.10 -21.25 12.40
C SER A 281 17.86 -22.05 11.33
N SER A 282 17.31 -23.19 10.88
CA SER A 282 17.89 -23.98 9.78
C SER A 282 17.49 -23.50 8.38
N TYR A 283 16.59 -22.52 8.28
CA TYR A 283 15.98 -22.09 7.02
C TYR A 283 16.27 -20.63 6.66
N GLY A 284 16.93 -19.88 7.54
CA GLY A 284 17.31 -18.48 7.32
C GLY A 284 18.42 -18.06 8.26
N TYR A 285 18.69 -16.76 8.32
CA TYR A 285 19.69 -16.18 9.22
C TYR A 285 21.12 -16.75 9.11
N PRO A 286 21.66 -17.03 7.91
CA PRO A 286 23.00 -17.60 7.77
C PRO A 286 24.07 -16.66 8.35
N ALA A 287 25.08 -17.24 8.99
CA ALA A 287 26.15 -16.51 9.68
C ALA A 287 27.04 -15.66 8.75
N SER A 288 26.98 -15.89 7.44
CA SER A 288 27.69 -15.11 6.43
C SER A 288 26.80 -14.93 5.20
N VAL A 289 26.66 -13.67 4.78
CA VAL A 289 25.85 -13.28 3.62
C VAL A 289 26.58 -12.23 2.79
N THR A 290 26.38 -12.30 1.49
CA THR A 290 26.64 -11.19 0.57
C THR A 290 25.30 -10.63 0.08
N ALA A 291 25.35 -9.50 -0.64
CA ALA A 291 24.16 -8.91 -1.24
C ALA A 291 23.43 -9.86 -2.23
N THR A 292 24.10 -10.91 -2.71
CA THR A 292 23.55 -11.88 -3.67
C THR A 292 23.31 -13.27 -3.06
N SER A 293 23.42 -13.42 -1.73
CA SER A 293 23.16 -14.69 -1.04
C SER A 293 21.67 -15.06 -1.08
N THR A 294 21.32 -16.20 -1.67
CA THR A 294 19.93 -16.65 -1.85
C THR A 294 19.33 -17.37 -0.64
N ASN A 295 20.15 -17.70 0.36
CA ASN A 295 19.74 -18.28 1.63
C ASN A 295 19.52 -17.22 2.74
N ASN A 296 19.73 -15.93 2.45
CA ASN A 296 19.41 -14.84 3.36
C ASN A 296 17.89 -14.67 3.44
N LYS A 297 17.27 -15.38 4.38
CA LYS A 297 15.82 -15.33 4.64
C LYS A 297 15.55 -14.78 6.04
N ILE A 298 14.45 -14.03 6.15
CA ILE A 298 13.94 -13.47 7.41
C ILE A 298 12.43 -13.73 7.51
N PHE A 299 11.90 -13.85 8.72
CA PHE A 299 10.53 -14.28 8.92
C PHE A 299 9.82 -13.46 10.01
N LEU A 300 8.51 -13.29 9.88
CA LEU A 300 7.68 -12.86 11.01
C LEU A 300 7.72 -13.93 12.12
N GLY A 301 7.52 -13.50 13.36
CA GLY A 301 7.24 -14.42 14.45
C GLY A 301 5.94 -15.20 14.19
N GLY A 302 5.95 -16.50 14.48
CA GLY A 302 4.75 -17.34 14.43
C GLY A 302 3.78 -17.02 15.57
N GLY A 303 2.48 -17.17 15.30
CA GLY A 303 1.44 -17.05 16.32
C GLY A 303 1.45 -18.26 17.26
N GLY A 304 1.08 -18.06 18.52
CA GLY A 304 0.78 -19.15 19.45
C GLY A 304 -0.55 -19.82 19.11
N GLY A 305 -0.75 -21.06 19.55
CA GLY A 305 -2.05 -21.76 19.43
C GLY A 305 -2.98 -21.44 20.59
N CYS A 306 -4.29 -21.56 20.34
CA CYS A 306 -5.31 -21.38 21.36
C CYS A 306 -5.30 -22.54 22.36
N GLY A 307 -5.54 -22.25 23.65
CA GLY A 307 -5.84 -23.27 24.64
C GLY A 307 -7.27 -23.79 24.44
N GLU A 308 -7.54 -25.01 24.91
CA GLU A 308 -8.89 -25.56 24.76
C GLU A 308 -9.80 -25.03 25.83
N MET A 309 -11.06 -24.80 25.45
CA MET A 309 -12.04 -24.22 26.33
C MET A 309 -13.40 -24.84 26.04
N ASN A 310 -14.06 -25.25 27.11
CA ASN A 310 -15.43 -25.71 27.08
C ASN A 310 -16.34 -25.00 28.09
N ASN A 311 -15.76 -24.14 28.93
CA ASN A 311 -16.49 -23.32 29.87
C ASN A 311 -16.82 -21.96 29.26
N ILE A 312 -18.02 -21.47 29.56
CA ILE A 312 -18.45 -20.11 29.22
C ILE A 312 -18.25 -19.22 30.44
N TYR A 313 -17.49 -18.13 30.26
CA TYR A 313 -17.26 -17.15 31.33
C TYR A 313 -18.37 -16.09 31.39
N SER A 314 -18.76 -15.53 30.23
CA SER A 314 -19.80 -14.50 30.14
C SER A 314 -20.45 -14.47 28.76
N GLY A 315 -21.78 -14.57 28.72
CA GLY A 315 -22.56 -14.60 27.48
C GLY A 315 -22.24 -15.84 26.65
N SER A 316 -21.61 -15.66 25.49
CA SER A 316 -21.12 -16.73 24.61
C SER A 316 -19.60 -16.82 24.56
N ASN A 317 -18.88 -16.12 25.45
CA ASN A 317 -17.43 -16.06 25.45
C ASN A 317 -16.83 -17.14 26.37
N GLY A 318 -15.82 -17.84 25.86
CA GLY A 318 -15.13 -18.92 26.59
C GLY A 318 -14.25 -18.44 27.74
N ALA A 319 -13.94 -19.35 28.67
CA ALA A 319 -13.07 -19.11 29.81
C ALA A 319 -11.57 -19.33 29.52
N GLY A 320 -11.21 -19.86 28.34
CA GLY A 320 -9.82 -20.01 27.90
C GLY A 320 -9.19 -18.72 27.36
N THR A 321 -7.94 -18.81 26.91
CA THR A 321 -7.25 -17.69 26.22
C THR A 321 -6.82 -18.05 24.80
N PRO A 322 -6.82 -17.09 23.86
CA PRO A 322 -6.34 -17.32 22.51
C PRO A 322 -4.81 -17.50 22.52
N GLY A 323 -4.27 -17.93 21.38
CA GLY A 323 -2.84 -17.80 21.15
C GLY A 323 -2.43 -16.34 20.96
N GLY A 324 -1.20 -16.00 21.32
CA GLY A 324 -0.65 -14.66 21.11
C GLY A 324 -0.07 -14.46 19.70
N ASP A 325 -0.19 -13.24 19.18
CA ASP A 325 0.39 -12.86 17.87
C ASP A 325 1.93 -12.82 17.93
N GLY A 326 2.59 -13.17 16.83
CA GLY A 326 4.05 -13.07 16.71
C GLY A 326 4.54 -11.63 16.56
N GLY A 327 5.86 -11.43 16.69
CA GLY A 327 6.53 -10.16 16.43
C GLY A 327 6.76 -9.91 14.94
N GLY A 328 6.77 -8.63 14.54
CA GLY A 328 7.01 -8.21 13.15
C GLY A 328 8.49 -8.16 12.77
N ILE A 329 8.80 -7.46 11.67
CA ILE A 329 10.15 -7.19 11.20
C ILE A 329 10.44 -5.69 11.32
N VAL A 330 11.59 -5.33 11.87
CA VAL A 330 12.12 -3.97 11.86
C VAL A 330 13.41 -3.96 11.05
N PHE A 331 13.49 -3.10 10.04
CA PHE A 331 14.69 -2.82 9.27
C PHE A 331 15.04 -1.34 9.36
N ILE A 332 16.26 -1.07 9.82
CA ILE A 332 16.78 0.29 9.92
C ILE A 332 18.16 0.33 9.28
N LYS A 333 18.33 1.25 8.33
CA LYS A 333 19.63 1.66 7.83
C LYS A 333 19.91 3.09 8.23
N ALA A 334 21.04 3.35 8.90
CA ALA A 334 21.46 4.71 9.26
C ALA A 334 22.98 4.83 9.36
N SER A 335 23.51 6.03 9.09
CA SER A 335 24.92 6.31 9.44
C SER A 335 25.09 6.40 10.95
N ILE A 336 24.18 7.09 11.64
CA ILE A 336 24.18 7.22 13.10
C ILE A 336 22.79 6.89 13.65
N LEU A 337 22.72 6.01 14.64
CA LEU A 337 21.52 5.81 15.46
C LEU A 337 21.74 6.41 16.86
N ALA A 338 21.07 7.51 17.18
CA ALA A 338 21.03 8.10 18.51
C ALA A 338 19.86 7.50 19.31
N GLY A 339 20.18 6.50 20.14
CA GLY A 339 19.19 5.69 20.84
C GLY A 339 18.50 6.39 22.02
N ASN A 340 19.18 7.32 22.69
CA ASN A 340 18.65 8.16 23.79
C ASN A 340 17.89 7.41 24.91
N GLY A 341 18.19 6.13 25.12
CA GLY A 341 17.53 5.28 26.12
C GLY A 341 16.23 4.62 25.66
N TYR A 342 15.83 4.78 24.38
CA TYR A 342 14.62 4.18 23.85
C TYR A 342 14.82 2.73 23.37
N THR A 343 13.70 2.07 23.07
CA THR A 343 13.66 0.68 22.65
C THR A 343 13.34 0.53 21.17
N ILE A 344 13.99 -0.43 20.52
CA ILE A 344 13.58 -0.98 19.22
C ILE A 344 13.16 -2.43 19.44
N SER A 345 11.90 -2.77 19.18
CA SER A 345 11.34 -4.08 19.53
C SER A 345 10.55 -4.74 18.42
N ALA A 346 10.60 -6.07 18.40
CA ALA A 346 9.78 -6.97 17.59
C ALA A 346 9.39 -8.19 18.45
N ASN A 347 8.85 -7.96 19.64
CA ASN A 347 8.45 -9.01 20.57
C ASN A 347 7.12 -9.67 20.11
N GLY A 348 6.96 -10.95 20.43
CA GLY A 348 5.65 -11.59 20.38
C GLY A 348 4.72 -11.05 21.48
N ALA A 349 3.43 -11.34 21.36
CA ALA A 349 2.41 -11.02 22.36
C ALA A 349 1.92 -12.27 23.10
N GLN A 350 1.47 -12.07 24.33
CA GLN A 350 0.73 -13.09 25.08
C GLN A 350 -0.74 -13.05 24.63
N GLY A 351 -1.41 -14.21 24.62
CA GLY A 351 -2.84 -14.30 24.33
C GLY A 351 -3.67 -13.47 25.30
N VAL A 352 -4.62 -12.70 24.76
CA VAL A 352 -5.50 -11.81 25.54
C VAL A 352 -6.95 -12.17 25.29
N ASN A 353 -7.65 -12.59 26.34
CA ASN A 353 -9.11 -12.68 26.38
C ASN A 353 -9.68 -11.48 27.15
N PRO A 354 -10.26 -10.48 26.47
CA PRO A 354 -10.69 -9.23 27.10
C PRO A 354 -11.87 -9.39 28.07
N VAL A 355 -12.58 -10.52 28.06
CA VAL A 355 -13.73 -10.76 28.95
C VAL A 355 -13.32 -11.29 30.34
N LEU A 356 -12.07 -11.74 30.50
CA LEU A 356 -11.58 -12.30 31.76
C LEU A 356 -11.08 -11.20 32.71
N PRO A 357 -11.18 -11.39 34.04
CA PRO A 357 -10.68 -10.43 35.04
C PRO A 357 -9.18 -10.18 34.91
N VAL A 358 -8.42 -11.26 34.68
CA VAL A 358 -7.02 -11.19 34.27
C VAL A 358 -6.94 -11.70 32.84
N LYS A 359 -6.74 -10.78 31.90
CA LYS A 359 -6.93 -11.04 30.46
C LYS A 359 -5.97 -12.08 29.85
N THR A 360 -4.90 -12.43 30.56
CA THR A 360 -3.87 -13.38 30.13
C THR A 360 -3.92 -14.70 30.89
N GLU A 361 -4.99 -14.95 31.65
CA GLU A 361 -5.13 -16.13 32.51
C GLU A 361 -6.47 -16.81 32.22
N ALA A 362 -6.42 -18.05 31.77
CA ALA A 362 -7.61 -18.85 31.54
C ALA A 362 -8.27 -19.23 32.88
N ALA A 363 -9.59 -19.05 32.96
CA ALA A 363 -10.37 -19.21 34.19
C ALA A 363 -11.01 -20.61 34.29
N GLY A 364 -10.18 -21.64 34.43
CA GLY A 364 -10.60 -23.05 34.52
C GLY A 364 -10.41 -23.86 33.23
N ASP A 365 -10.09 -23.16 32.15
CA ASP A 365 -9.82 -23.73 30.83
C ASP A 365 -8.33 -23.64 30.46
N GLY A 366 -7.98 -24.13 29.27
CA GLY A 366 -6.63 -24.14 28.75
C GLY A 366 -6.10 -22.74 28.44
N GLY A 367 -4.83 -22.52 28.79
CA GLY A 367 -4.09 -21.32 28.43
C GLY A 367 -3.54 -21.40 26.99
N GLY A 368 -3.75 -20.35 26.21
CA GLY A 368 -3.14 -20.19 24.89
C GLY A 368 -1.64 -19.90 24.96
N GLY A 369 -0.92 -20.37 23.93
CA GLY A 369 0.53 -20.22 23.80
C GLY A 369 0.95 -18.78 23.47
N GLY A 370 2.17 -18.42 23.84
CA GLY A 370 2.76 -17.12 23.52
C GLY A 370 3.20 -17.01 22.07
N GLY A 371 3.05 -15.83 21.47
CA GLY A 371 3.60 -15.53 20.15
C GLY A 371 5.12 -15.43 20.14
N ALA A 372 5.75 -15.76 19.01
CA ALA A 372 7.20 -15.73 18.89
C ALA A 372 7.75 -14.30 18.72
N GLY A 373 9.02 -14.10 19.04
CA GLY A 373 9.75 -12.91 18.62
C GLY A 373 9.89 -12.83 17.10
N GLY A 374 9.94 -11.60 16.58
CA GLY A 374 10.16 -11.28 15.19
C GLY A 374 11.64 -11.04 14.87
N VAL A 375 11.94 -10.06 14.02
CA VAL A 375 13.31 -9.75 13.60
C VAL A 375 13.57 -8.25 13.73
N VAL A 376 14.71 -7.88 14.31
CA VAL A 376 15.24 -6.52 14.29
C VAL A 376 16.57 -6.49 13.55
N ILE A 377 16.62 -5.74 12.45
CA ILE A 377 17.80 -5.56 11.61
C ILE A 377 18.33 -4.14 11.76
N LEU A 378 19.58 -4.04 12.18
CA LEU A 378 20.29 -2.78 12.39
C LEU A 378 21.47 -2.68 11.42
N ASN A 379 21.20 -2.14 10.23
CA ASN A 379 22.23 -1.81 9.26
C ASN A 379 22.83 -0.42 9.56
N ILE A 380 23.56 -0.33 10.66
CA ILE A 380 23.99 0.94 11.26
C ILE A 380 25.52 1.04 11.30
N ASN A 381 26.08 2.18 10.89
CA ASN A 381 27.54 2.38 10.94
C ASN A 381 28.03 2.69 12.37
N SER A 382 27.30 3.54 13.11
CA SER A 382 27.66 3.91 14.48
C SER A 382 26.42 4.23 15.35
N PHE A 383 26.57 4.05 16.66
CA PHE A 383 25.51 4.29 17.65
C PHE A 383 25.94 5.39 18.62
N SER A 384 24.98 6.15 19.13
CA SER A 384 25.19 7.10 20.23
C SER A 384 24.06 7.01 21.25
N GLY A 385 24.38 7.26 22.53
CA GLY A 385 23.45 7.07 23.64
C GLY A 385 23.13 5.60 23.94
N ASN A 386 22.26 5.40 24.93
CA ASN A 386 21.78 4.07 25.30
C ASN A 386 20.70 3.59 24.34
N LEU A 387 20.63 2.29 24.08
CA LEU A 387 19.59 1.68 23.27
C LEU A 387 19.26 0.29 23.81
N THR A 388 17.99 -0.08 23.79
CA THR A 388 17.56 -1.45 24.04
C THR A 388 16.95 -2.03 22.78
N VAL A 389 17.38 -3.23 22.39
CA VAL A 389 16.92 -3.92 21.19
C VAL A 389 16.34 -5.27 21.59
N GLN A 390 15.10 -5.57 21.19
CA GLN A 390 14.40 -6.77 21.64
C GLN A 390 13.69 -7.51 20.51
N ALA A 391 13.79 -8.84 20.54
CA ALA A 391 12.99 -9.74 19.71
C ALA A 391 12.65 -10.98 20.55
N ARG A 392 11.88 -10.77 21.62
CA ARG A 392 11.55 -11.79 22.62
C ARG A 392 10.30 -12.56 22.22
N GLY A 393 10.27 -13.85 22.55
CA GLY A 393 9.02 -14.59 22.59
C GLY A 393 8.17 -14.16 23.79
N ALA A 394 6.86 -14.20 23.65
CA ALA A 394 5.93 -13.93 24.73
C ALA A 394 5.70 -15.14 25.63
N ASN A 395 5.30 -14.88 26.86
CA ASN A 395 4.94 -15.94 27.79
C ASN A 395 3.66 -16.65 27.35
N GLY A 396 3.55 -17.94 27.66
CA GLY A 396 2.28 -18.66 27.58
C GLY A 396 1.29 -18.14 28.62
N SER A 397 -0.01 -18.26 28.34
CA SER A 397 -1.05 -17.85 29.27
C SER A 397 -1.06 -18.75 30.50
N ASN A 398 -1.29 -18.17 31.68
CA ASN A 398 -1.57 -18.98 32.87
C ASN A 398 -2.95 -19.60 32.75
N ALA A 399 -3.21 -20.61 33.57
CA ALA A 399 -4.50 -21.27 33.64
C ALA A 399 -4.85 -21.58 35.10
N GLY A 400 -6.06 -22.05 35.39
CA GLY A 400 -6.47 -22.51 36.71
C GLY A 400 -7.64 -21.74 37.32
N PHE A 401 -8.44 -22.47 38.11
CA PHE A 401 -9.61 -21.92 38.80
C PHE A 401 -10.05 -22.87 39.91
N GLN A 402 -10.07 -22.38 41.15
CA GLN A 402 -10.53 -23.08 42.36
C GLN A 402 -9.80 -24.40 42.65
N ASP A 403 -10.30 -25.51 42.13
CA ASP A 403 -9.77 -26.87 42.30
C ASP A 403 -9.36 -27.51 40.96
N GLN A 404 -9.29 -26.72 39.89
CA GLN A 404 -9.00 -27.19 38.54
C GLN A 404 -7.54 -26.93 38.15
N CYS A 405 -6.89 -27.94 37.54
CA CYS A 405 -5.54 -27.83 36.96
C CYS A 405 -5.56 -28.07 35.44
N PRO A 406 -6.15 -27.14 34.67
CA PRO A 406 -6.09 -27.16 33.21
C PRO A 406 -4.67 -26.92 32.70
N GLY A 407 -4.42 -27.10 31.41
CA GLY A 407 -3.11 -26.91 30.79
C GLY A 407 -2.73 -25.44 30.58
N PRO A 408 -1.64 -24.93 31.16
CA PRO A 408 -1.13 -23.61 30.83
C PRO A 408 -0.53 -23.54 29.42
N GLY A 409 -0.38 -22.34 28.87
CA GLY A 409 0.17 -22.15 27.53
C GLY A 409 1.69 -22.36 27.46
N GLY A 410 2.18 -22.82 26.31
CA GLY A 410 3.61 -22.86 26.00
C GLY A 410 4.19 -21.48 25.71
N GLY A 411 5.45 -21.25 26.04
CA GLY A 411 6.14 -19.98 25.76
C GLY A 411 6.52 -19.82 24.28
N GLY A 412 6.44 -18.61 23.74
CA GLY A 412 6.88 -18.30 22.37
C GLY A 412 8.40 -18.33 22.23
N GLY A 413 8.90 -18.75 21.07
CA GLY A 413 10.32 -18.77 20.76
C GLY A 413 10.92 -17.37 20.55
N GLY A 414 12.19 -17.19 20.90
CA GLY A 414 12.93 -15.96 20.66
C GLY A 414 13.17 -15.68 19.16
N GLY A 415 13.22 -14.41 18.81
CA GLY A 415 13.43 -13.90 17.45
C GLY A 415 14.90 -13.65 17.12
N VAL A 416 15.16 -12.71 16.21
CA VAL A 416 16.53 -12.39 15.75
C VAL A 416 16.84 -10.91 15.89
N ILE A 417 18.04 -10.60 16.36
CA ILE A 417 18.66 -9.28 16.22
C ILE A 417 19.89 -9.44 15.32
N TRP A 418 19.86 -8.81 14.15
CA TRP A 418 20.93 -8.90 13.16
C TRP A 418 21.49 -7.52 12.83
N TYR A 419 22.79 -7.32 12.99
CA TYR A 419 23.42 -6.01 12.78
C TYR A 419 24.61 -6.08 11.81
N SER A 420 24.93 -4.98 11.13
CA SER A 420 26.07 -4.92 10.19
C SER A 420 27.36 -4.38 10.81
N GLY A 421 27.25 -3.36 11.68
CA GLY A 421 28.38 -2.72 12.38
C GLY A 421 28.82 -3.46 13.65
N THR A 422 29.38 -2.73 14.62
CA THR A 422 29.67 -3.23 15.97
C THR A 422 28.65 -2.66 16.95
N LEU A 423 28.08 -3.50 17.81
CA LEU A 423 27.24 -3.02 18.91
C LEU A 423 28.13 -2.53 20.06
N PRO A 424 28.10 -1.23 20.43
CA PRO A 424 28.81 -0.76 21.62
C PRO A 424 28.10 -1.22 22.90
N GLY A 425 28.79 -1.17 24.05
CA GLY A 425 28.23 -1.57 25.34
C GLY A 425 27.02 -0.76 25.81
N THR A 426 26.72 0.38 25.17
CA THR A 426 25.50 1.17 25.40
C THR A 426 24.26 0.57 24.72
N VAL A 427 24.43 -0.40 23.83
CA VAL A 427 23.34 -1.14 23.18
C VAL A 427 23.14 -2.47 23.89
N THR A 428 21.96 -2.66 24.49
CA THR A 428 21.54 -3.90 25.14
C THR A 428 20.63 -4.70 24.21
N THR A 429 20.78 -6.03 24.20
CA THR A 429 20.00 -6.92 23.33
C THR A 429 19.26 -7.97 24.17
N ASN A 430 18.05 -8.34 23.74
CA ASN A 430 17.29 -9.43 24.36
C ASN A 430 16.48 -10.23 23.33
N VAL A 431 16.82 -11.51 23.21
CA VAL A 431 16.13 -12.47 22.33
C VAL A 431 15.64 -13.69 23.12
N SER A 432 15.31 -13.51 24.40
CA SER A 432 14.79 -14.59 25.24
C SER A 432 13.53 -15.22 24.62
N GLY A 433 13.40 -16.54 24.73
CA GLY A 433 12.09 -17.16 24.61
C GLY A 433 11.19 -16.72 25.77
N GLY A 434 9.87 -16.83 25.59
CA GLY A 434 8.90 -16.61 26.65
C GLY A 434 8.85 -17.78 27.61
N THR A 435 8.47 -17.53 28.85
CA THR A 435 8.24 -18.59 29.83
C THR A 435 6.97 -19.36 29.51
N SER A 436 6.85 -20.62 29.96
CA SER A 436 5.55 -21.27 30.01
C SER A 436 4.62 -20.55 30.98
N GLY A 437 3.31 -20.74 30.79
CA GLY A 437 2.32 -20.43 31.80
C GLY A 437 2.42 -21.39 32.99
N ILE A 438 1.74 -21.01 34.07
CA ILE A 438 1.60 -21.84 35.27
C ILE A 438 0.13 -21.97 35.67
N ILE A 439 -0.16 -22.93 36.54
CA ILE A 439 -1.45 -22.99 37.24
C ILE A 439 -1.50 -21.90 38.31
N LYS A 440 -2.53 -21.07 38.27
CA LYS A 440 -2.87 -20.06 39.27
C LYS A 440 -4.22 -20.37 39.89
N ASN A 441 -4.36 -20.08 41.18
CA ASN A 441 -5.62 -20.16 41.90
C ASN A 441 -6.20 -21.59 41.93
N ALA A 442 -5.38 -22.58 42.28
CA ALA A 442 -5.80 -23.98 42.47
C ALA A 442 -5.49 -24.53 43.90
N PRO A 443 -5.73 -23.77 44.99
CA PRO A 443 -5.21 -24.10 46.33
C PRO A 443 -5.86 -25.34 46.95
N SER A 444 -7.03 -25.75 46.45
CA SER A 444 -7.80 -26.88 46.97
C SER A 444 -7.58 -28.19 46.19
N HIS A 445 -6.76 -28.19 45.13
CA HIS A 445 -6.48 -29.40 44.35
C HIS A 445 -5.52 -30.36 45.09
N ASN A 446 -5.77 -31.67 45.01
CA ASN A 446 -4.94 -32.70 45.62
C ASN A 446 -4.64 -33.83 44.60
N PRO A 447 -3.38 -34.05 44.20
CA PRO A 447 -2.15 -33.38 44.68
C PRO A 447 -2.06 -31.90 44.26
N PRO A 448 -1.36 -31.01 44.99
CA PRO A 448 -1.27 -29.60 44.62
C PRO A 448 -0.63 -29.37 43.25
N CYS A 449 -1.27 -28.56 42.41
CA CYS A 449 -0.78 -28.19 41.07
C CYS A 449 -0.47 -26.69 40.93
N GLU A 450 -0.85 -25.87 41.92
CA GLU A 450 -0.62 -24.43 41.90
C GLU A 450 0.87 -24.09 41.79
N GLY A 451 1.20 -23.11 40.95
CA GLY A 451 2.57 -22.70 40.65
C GLY A 451 3.31 -23.63 39.68
N GLN A 452 2.74 -24.78 39.30
CA GLN A 452 3.37 -25.72 38.38
C GLN A 452 3.05 -25.38 36.92
N PRO A 453 3.94 -25.72 35.97
CA PRO A 453 3.66 -25.56 34.53
C PRO A 453 2.77 -26.67 33.97
N ASN A 454 2.54 -27.74 34.73
CA ASN A 454 1.75 -28.90 34.31
C ASN A 454 2.18 -29.46 32.95
N GLY A 455 3.49 -29.59 32.72
CA GLY A 455 4.05 -30.05 31.43
C GLY A 455 4.26 -28.97 30.37
N ALA A 456 3.76 -27.74 30.58
CA ALA A 456 4.01 -26.63 29.66
C ALA A 456 5.50 -26.24 29.62
N VAL A 457 6.01 -25.94 28.43
CA VAL A 457 7.43 -25.68 28.19
C VAL A 457 7.66 -24.22 27.78
N ALA A 458 8.78 -23.64 28.21
CA ALA A 458 9.22 -22.32 27.75
C ALA A 458 9.67 -22.37 26.29
N GLY A 459 9.61 -21.23 25.60
CA GLY A 459 10.20 -21.10 24.28
C GLY A 459 11.74 -21.05 24.36
N SER A 460 12.40 -21.50 23.30
CA SER A 460 13.87 -21.44 23.22
C SER A 460 14.34 -20.02 22.89
N MET A 461 15.58 -19.70 23.28
CA MET A 461 16.22 -18.43 22.96
C MET A 461 16.41 -18.23 21.45
N GLY A 462 16.37 -16.97 21.03
CA GLY A 462 16.64 -16.51 19.67
C GLY A 462 18.13 -16.28 19.38
N LEU A 463 18.42 -15.43 18.38
CA LEU A 463 19.78 -15.16 17.92
C LEU A 463 20.12 -13.67 17.95
N VAL A 464 21.32 -13.34 18.42
CA VAL A 464 21.97 -12.05 18.20
C VAL A 464 23.21 -12.29 17.34
N GLN A 465 23.29 -11.70 16.16
CA GLN A 465 24.43 -11.91 15.25
C GLN A 465 24.83 -10.65 14.46
N SER A 466 26.11 -10.59 14.08
CA SER A 466 26.69 -9.54 13.23
C SER A 466 26.66 -9.93 11.74
N GLY A 467 27.23 -9.08 10.88
CA GLY A 467 27.49 -9.42 9.47
C GLY A 467 26.28 -9.31 8.56
N TYR A 468 25.26 -8.54 8.95
CA TYR A 468 24.11 -8.31 8.09
C TYR A 468 24.50 -7.61 6.78
N VAL A 469 24.03 -8.15 5.65
CA VAL A 469 24.08 -7.49 4.34
C VAL A 469 22.69 -7.56 3.71
N ALA A 470 22.18 -6.41 3.26
CA ALA A 470 20.89 -6.33 2.61
C ALA A 470 20.93 -7.02 1.24
N PRO A 471 20.04 -7.98 0.94
CA PRO A 471 19.92 -8.57 -0.38
C PRO A 471 19.45 -7.53 -1.39
N GLN A 472 20.07 -7.51 -2.56
CA GLN A 472 19.65 -6.69 -3.69
C GLN A 472 20.11 -7.32 -5.00
N GLY A 473 19.31 -7.14 -6.05
CA GLY A 473 19.72 -7.43 -7.42
C GLY A 473 20.99 -6.66 -7.79
N ASN A 474 21.93 -7.34 -8.46
CA ASN A 474 23.20 -6.76 -8.91
C ASN A 474 23.23 -6.42 -10.41
N ASN A 475 22.19 -6.82 -11.15
CA ASN A 475 22.04 -6.50 -12.57
C ASN A 475 21.13 -5.28 -12.70
N ALA A 476 21.74 -4.11 -12.90
CA ALA A 476 21.00 -2.85 -13.05
C ALA A 476 20.12 -2.87 -14.31
N ILE A 477 18.94 -2.28 -14.18
CA ILE A 477 18.02 -2.02 -15.29
C ILE A 477 18.20 -0.56 -15.70
N ASP A 478 18.28 -0.32 -17.02
CA ASP A 478 18.27 1.03 -17.54
C ASP A 478 16.88 1.65 -17.31
N CYS A 479 16.77 2.65 -16.44
CA CYS A 479 15.48 3.28 -16.17
C CYS A 479 14.96 4.13 -17.34
N SER A 480 15.76 4.38 -18.39
CA SER A 480 15.31 5.06 -19.61
C SER A 480 14.40 4.21 -20.50
N ILE A 481 14.15 2.95 -20.13
CA ILE A 481 13.31 2.06 -20.92
C ILE A 481 11.83 2.45 -20.90
N LEU A 482 11.37 3.16 -19.86
CA LEU A 482 9.96 3.47 -19.64
C LEU A 482 9.56 4.77 -20.33
N PRO A 483 8.35 4.89 -20.90
CA PRO A 483 7.88 6.17 -21.41
C PRO A 483 7.83 7.16 -20.26
N LEU A 484 8.54 8.27 -20.41
CA LEU A 484 8.45 9.37 -19.47
C LEU A 484 6.99 9.83 -19.38
N ASP A 485 6.36 9.64 -18.22
CA ASP A 485 5.04 10.22 -17.94
C ASP A 485 5.24 11.71 -17.68
N LEU A 486 4.98 12.52 -18.71
CA LEU A 486 5.14 13.98 -18.75
C LEU A 486 3.81 14.69 -19.01
N LEU A 487 2.78 13.98 -19.47
CA LEU A 487 1.47 14.52 -19.83
C LEU A 487 0.37 13.80 -19.05
N LYS A 488 -0.18 14.50 -18.05
CA LYS A 488 -1.27 14.01 -17.20
C LYS A 488 -2.63 14.08 -17.90
N GLN A 489 -2.91 15.16 -18.65
CA GLN A 489 -4.21 15.37 -19.30
C GLN A 489 -4.08 16.29 -20.52
N PHE A 490 -4.91 16.05 -21.53
CA PHE A 490 -5.15 16.96 -22.67
C PHE A 490 -6.64 16.98 -23.03
N SER A 491 -7.23 18.16 -23.13
CA SER A 491 -8.65 18.36 -23.46
C SER A 491 -8.88 19.65 -24.26
N GLY A 492 -10.09 19.84 -24.78
CA GLY A 492 -10.47 21.11 -25.40
C GLY A 492 -11.97 21.35 -25.44
N ARG A 493 -12.36 22.59 -25.73
CA ARG A 493 -13.75 23.04 -25.89
C ARG A 493 -13.89 24.09 -26.99
N ARG A 494 -15.00 24.08 -27.71
CA ARG A 494 -15.34 25.12 -28.71
C ARG A 494 -16.06 26.30 -28.03
N ASN A 495 -15.57 27.52 -28.26
CA ASN A 495 -16.14 28.78 -27.76
C ASN A 495 -16.23 29.81 -28.89
N ASN A 496 -17.43 30.19 -29.35
CA ASN A 496 -17.67 31.27 -30.33
C ASN A 496 -16.73 31.25 -31.56
N GLY A 497 -16.65 30.11 -32.26
CA GLY A 497 -15.79 29.97 -33.45
C GLY A 497 -14.31 29.68 -33.18
N SER A 498 -13.86 29.79 -31.91
CA SER A 498 -12.52 29.38 -31.46
C SER A 498 -12.54 28.02 -30.75
N ILE A 499 -11.39 27.36 -30.67
CA ILE A 499 -11.16 26.15 -29.86
C ILE A 499 -10.17 26.49 -28.74
N GLN A 500 -10.59 26.32 -27.49
CA GLN A 500 -9.69 26.39 -26.34
C GLN A 500 -9.22 25.00 -25.95
N LEU A 501 -7.92 24.80 -25.90
CA LEU A 501 -7.24 23.56 -25.52
C LEU A 501 -6.58 23.75 -24.15
N ASN A 502 -6.59 22.70 -23.34
CA ASN A 502 -6.00 22.68 -22.00
C ASN A 502 -5.17 21.42 -21.81
N TRP A 503 -3.99 21.53 -21.22
CA TRP A 503 -3.20 20.37 -20.80
C TRP A 503 -2.54 20.56 -19.44
N THR A 504 -2.27 19.44 -18.80
CA THR A 504 -1.55 19.35 -17.54
C THR A 504 -0.33 18.47 -17.73
N LEU A 505 0.85 19.04 -17.49
CA LEU A 505 2.12 18.32 -17.47
C LEU A 505 2.38 17.72 -16.09
N THR A 506 3.19 16.66 -16.04
CA THR A 506 3.80 16.13 -14.83
C THR A 506 5.32 16.08 -15.00
N ASN A 507 6.09 16.01 -13.92
CA ASN A 507 7.56 16.01 -13.96
C ASN A 507 8.13 17.14 -14.82
N ILE A 508 7.65 18.37 -14.62
CA ILE A 508 7.89 19.51 -15.52
C ILE A 508 9.38 19.82 -15.71
N ASP A 509 10.21 19.58 -14.70
CA ASP A 509 11.66 19.79 -14.75
C ASP A 509 12.36 18.87 -15.76
N ASN A 510 11.69 17.79 -16.19
CA ASN A 510 12.18 16.87 -17.20
C ASN A 510 11.63 17.18 -18.61
N VAL A 511 10.79 18.20 -18.77
CA VAL A 511 10.18 18.58 -20.06
C VAL A 511 11.07 19.60 -20.77
N GLN A 512 11.63 19.22 -21.92
CA GLN A 512 12.38 20.12 -22.80
C GLN A 512 11.44 21.04 -23.59
N LYS A 513 10.39 20.47 -24.21
CA LYS A 513 9.42 21.26 -24.96
C LYS A 513 8.08 20.54 -25.13
N VAL A 514 7.02 21.31 -25.31
CA VAL A 514 5.68 20.83 -25.68
C VAL A 514 5.32 21.41 -27.03
N VAL A 515 4.86 20.57 -27.96
CA VAL A 515 4.43 20.96 -29.30
C VAL A 515 2.96 20.64 -29.47
N LEU A 516 2.14 21.65 -29.75
CA LEU A 516 0.74 21.48 -30.13
C LEU A 516 0.64 21.43 -31.66
N GLU A 517 0.02 20.38 -32.17
CA GLU A 517 -0.24 20.21 -33.59
C GLU A 517 -1.73 20.17 -33.90
N ARG A 518 -2.08 20.66 -35.08
CA ARG A 518 -3.43 20.68 -35.64
C ARG A 518 -3.43 20.04 -37.02
N LYS A 519 -4.51 19.32 -37.31
CA LYS A 519 -4.89 18.88 -38.66
C LYS A 519 -6.29 19.38 -38.97
N ALA A 520 -6.49 20.00 -40.14
CA ALA A 520 -7.82 20.38 -40.64
C ALA A 520 -8.23 19.44 -41.79
N GLY A 521 -9.43 18.87 -41.73
CA GLY A 521 -9.91 17.92 -42.75
C GLY A 521 -8.92 16.76 -43.01
N ASN A 522 -8.49 16.61 -44.27
CA ASN A 522 -7.55 15.56 -44.71
C ASN A 522 -6.08 15.98 -44.72
N GLU A 523 -5.73 17.16 -44.22
CA GLU A 523 -4.34 17.65 -44.19
C GLU A 523 -3.42 16.81 -43.29
N GLN A 524 -2.12 17.09 -43.32
CA GLN A 524 -1.17 16.55 -42.34
C GLN A 524 -1.21 17.38 -41.05
N PHE A 525 -0.78 16.79 -39.92
CA PHE A 525 -0.58 17.56 -38.70
C PHE A 525 0.49 18.63 -38.93
N ARG A 526 0.17 19.88 -38.58
CA ARG A 526 1.11 21.00 -38.57
C ARG A 526 1.20 21.58 -37.17
N LYS A 527 2.39 22.07 -36.81
CA LYS A 527 2.63 22.77 -35.57
C LYS A 527 1.83 24.07 -35.50
N ILE A 528 1.11 24.27 -34.40
CA ILE A 528 0.39 25.50 -34.05
C ILE A 528 1.25 26.34 -33.13
N THR A 529 1.75 25.74 -32.06
CA THR A 529 2.58 26.39 -31.07
C THR A 529 3.57 25.40 -30.47
N GLU A 530 4.65 25.94 -29.93
CA GLU A 530 5.61 25.20 -29.12
C GLU A 530 6.04 26.02 -27.92
N GLN A 531 6.27 25.33 -26.81
CA GLN A 531 6.75 25.92 -25.57
C GLN A 531 7.99 25.15 -25.13
N PHE A 532 9.10 25.85 -24.91
CA PHE A 532 10.32 25.29 -24.35
C PHE A 532 10.35 25.46 -22.84
N ASN A 533 10.91 24.48 -22.13
CA ASN A 533 11.18 24.51 -20.69
C ASN A 533 10.00 25.13 -19.90
N PRO A 534 8.79 24.53 -19.97
CA PRO A 534 7.61 25.11 -19.35
C PRO A 534 7.84 25.28 -17.84
N SER A 535 7.44 26.41 -17.27
CA SER A 535 7.55 26.70 -15.82
C SER A 535 6.24 26.51 -15.06
N ILE A 536 5.16 26.17 -15.76
CA ILE A 536 3.81 25.99 -15.20
C ILE A 536 3.24 24.68 -15.76
N ALA A 537 2.68 23.85 -14.88
CA ALA A 537 2.15 22.53 -15.24
C ALA A 537 0.83 22.61 -16.01
N ASN A 538 -0.04 23.58 -15.69
CA ASN A 538 -1.35 23.76 -16.35
C ASN A 538 -1.26 24.86 -17.40
N VAL A 539 -1.50 24.53 -18.65
CA VAL A 539 -1.40 25.46 -19.78
C VAL A 539 -2.68 25.41 -20.60
N PHE A 540 -3.08 26.57 -21.12
CA PHE A 540 -4.17 26.67 -22.09
C PHE A 540 -3.71 27.39 -23.35
N TYR A 541 -4.34 27.07 -24.48
CA TYR A 541 -4.14 27.72 -25.77
C TYR A 541 -5.48 27.89 -26.48
N THR A 542 -5.71 29.05 -27.10
CA THR A 542 -6.91 29.30 -27.91
C THR A 542 -6.53 29.39 -29.38
N ASP A 543 -7.16 28.56 -30.21
CA ASP A 543 -7.04 28.58 -31.67
C ASP A 543 -8.30 29.24 -32.28
N GLU A 544 -8.12 30.37 -32.96
CA GLU A 544 -9.21 31.23 -33.43
C GLU A 544 -9.67 30.90 -34.86
N GLU A 545 -10.88 31.34 -35.22
CA GLU A 545 -11.42 31.29 -36.59
C GLU A 545 -11.53 29.90 -37.24
N ILE A 546 -11.92 28.88 -36.47
CA ILE A 546 -11.98 27.48 -36.93
C ILE A 546 -13.32 27.14 -37.56
N ASN A 547 -13.36 27.23 -38.90
CA ASN A 547 -14.55 26.99 -39.73
C ASN A 547 -14.58 25.62 -40.43
N SER A 548 -13.65 24.72 -40.11
CA SER A 548 -13.57 23.36 -40.67
C SER A 548 -13.43 22.30 -39.57
N ASN A 549 -13.59 21.03 -39.94
CA ASN A 549 -13.29 19.92 -39.03
C ASN A 549 -11.81 19.95 -38.66
N VAL A 550 -11.52 19.84 -37.37
CA VAL A 550 -10.17 19.98 -36.84
C VAL A 550 -9.85 18.90 -35.80
N THR A 551 -8.62 18.40 -35.83
CA THR A 551 -8.08 17.49 -34.83
C THR A 551 -6.81 18.08 -34.24
N TYR A 552 -6.66 18.00 -32.92
CA TYR A 552 -5.47 18.44 -32.20
C TYR A 552 -4.76 17.27 -31.50
N ARG A 553 -3.44 17.38 -31.34
CA ARG A 553 -2.62 16.52 -30.48
C ARG A 553 -1.45 17.30 -29.89
N LEU A 554 -0.95 16.84 -28.75
CA LEU A 554 0.30 17.29 -28.16
C LEU A 554 1.41 16.27 -28.37
N ILE A 555 2.63 16.79 -28.48
CA ILE A 555 3.88 16.05 -28.38
C ILE A 555 4.70 16.69 -27.27
N VAL A 556 4.98 15.96 -26.20
CA VAL A 556 5.84 16.40 -25.10
C VAL A 556 7.21 15.77 -25.28
N TYR A 557 8.25 16.59 -25.35
CA TYR A 557 9.64 16.19 -25.49
C TYR A 557 10.33 16.30 -24.13
N ALA A 558 11.01 15.24 -23.74
CA ALA A 558 11.83 15.19 -22.54
C ALA A 558 13.22 15.82 -22.77
N LEU A 559 13.91 16.19 -21.69
CA LEU A 559 15.32 16.62 -21.73
C LEU A 559 16.26 15.55 -22.29
N ASN A 560 15.92 14.26 -22.14
CA ASN A 560 16.68 13.13 -22.68
C ASN A 560 16.37 12.82 -24.16
N GLY A 561 15.48 13.60 -24.81
CA GLY A 561 15.11 13.43 -26.22
C GLY A 561 13.91 12.52 -26.50
N GLU A 562 13.33 11.87 -25.49
CA GLU A 562 12.11 11.08 -25.63
C GLU A 562 10.87 11.91 -25.92
N ARG A 563 9.82 11.26 -26.44
CA ARG A 563 8.56 11.90 -26.85
C ARG A 563 7.34 11.16 -26.31
N GLN A 564 6.41 11.89 -25.70
CA GLN A 564 5.07 11.40 -25.33
C GLN A 564 4.01 12.10 -26.19
N TYR A 565 3.11 11.32 -26.81
CA TYR A 565 1.96 11.84 -27.56
C TYR A 565 0.71 11.87 -26.70
N SER A 566 -0.15 12.87 -26.90
CA SER A 566 -1.50 12.85 -26.34
C SER A 566 -2.46 11.99 -27.17
N ASN A 567 -3.64 11.72 -26.61
CA ASN A 567 -4.82 11.37 -27.41
C ASN A 567 -5.19 12.53 -28.36
N HIS A 568 -5.93 12.22 -29.41
CA HIS A 568 -6.45 13.21 -30.35
C HIS A 568 -7.73 13.86 -29.83
N VAL A 569 -7.86 15.18 -29.96
CA VAL A 569 -9.08 15.93 -29.63
C VAL A 569 -9.69 16.47 -30.92
N PHE A 570 -10.90 16.04 -31.27
CA PHE A 570 -11.58 16.37 -32.51
C PHE A 570 -12.74 17.37 -32.30
N PHE A 571 -12.91 18.29 -33.25
CA PHE A 571 -14.05 19.20 -33.34
C PHE A 571 -14.56 19.30 -34.78
N GLU A 572 -15.87 19.27 -34.97
CA GLU A 572 -16.51 19.50 -36.27
C GLU A 572 -16.45 20.97 -36.69
N ALA A 573 -16.64 21.23 -37.99
CA ALA A 573 -16.70 22.55 -38.61
C ALA A 573 -17.81 23.41 -37.99
N GLY A 574 -17.55 24.71 -37.80
CA GLY A 574 -18.60 25.67 -37.45
C GLY A 574 -19.61 25.79 -38.60
N VAL A 575 -20.91 25.63 -38.33
CA VAL A 575 -21.96 25.66 -39.36
C VAL A 575 -22.28 27.10 -39.76
N VAL A 576 -21.98 27.47 -41.01
CA VAL A 576 -22.50 28.70 -41.64
C VAL A 576 -23.82 28.37 -42.33
N ARG A 577 -24.92 28.96 -41.84
CA ARG A 577 -26.27 28.73 -42.37
C ARG A 577 -26.58 29.70 -43.52
N THR A 578 -27.60 29.41 -44.31
CA THR A 578 -28.08 30.33 -45.38
C THR A 578 -29.43 30.94 -44.99
N PHE A 579 -29.75 32.10 -45.55
CA PHE A 579 -31.09 32.71 -45.50
C PHE A 579 -31.48 33.19 -46.89
N ASN A 580 -32.77 33.45 -47.07
CA ASN A 580 -33.29 33.95 -48.34
C ASN A 580 -33.33 35.48 -48.37
N LEU A 581 -33.11 36.03 -49.55
CA LEU A 581 -33.19 37.47 -49.84
C LEU A 581 -34.24 37.70 -50.91
N TYR A 582 -35.23 38.56 -50.67
CA TYR A 582 -36.22 38.92 -51.68
C TYR A 582 -36.71 40.39 -51.61
N PRO A 583 -36.97 41.04 -52.76
CA PRO A 583 -36.57 40.60 -54.10
C PRO A 583 -35.04 40.58 -54.24
N ASN A 584 -34.51 39.69 -55.07
CA ASN A 584 -33.09 39.61 -55.38
C ASN A 584 -32.94 39.19 -56.86
N PRO A 585 -32.68 40.13 -57.79
CA PRO A 585 -32.10 41.46 -57.56
C PRO A 585 -33.00 42.48 -56.85
N ALA A 586 -32.39 43.34 -56.04
CA ALA A 586 -33.04 44.36 -55.21
C ALA A 586 -32.68 45.77 -55.69
N THR A 587 -33.58 46.75 -55.51
CA THR A 587 -33.33 48.17 -55.83
C THR A 587 -33.07 49.00 -54.58
N ASN A 588 -34.08 49.36 -53.79
CA ASN A 588 -33.89 50.26 -52.65
C ASN A 588 -33.71 49.54 -51.31
N GLU A 589 -34.24 48.33 -51.21
CA GLU A 589 -34.22 47.52 -50.00
C GLU A 589 -34.32 46.03 -50.36
N VAL A 590 -33.92 45.16 -49.43
CA VAL A 590 -34.08 43.71 -49.53
C VAL A 590 -34.63 43.13 -48.24
N THR A 591 -35.56 42.18 -48.35
CA THR A 591 -36.07 41.43 -47.20
C THR A 591 -35.18 40.23 -46.94
N ILE A 592 -34.67 40.12 -45.72
CA ILE A 592 -33.93 38.97 -45.18
C ILE A 592 -34.94 38.05 -44.51
N GLN A 593 -35.14 36.86 -45.08
CA GLN A 593 -35.99 35.81 -44.54
C GLN A 593 -35.14 34.72 -43.90
N LEU A 594 -35.16 34.68 -42.57
CA LEU A 594 -34.42 33.71 -41.78
C LEU A 594 -35.14 32.34 -41.74
N PRO A 595 -34.39 31.22 -41.70
CA PRO A 595 -34.99 29.91 -41.53
C PRO A 595 -35.50 29.75 -40.10
N GLY A 596 -36.82 29.87 -39.90
CA GLY A 596 -37.49 29.67 -38.62
C GLY A 596 -37.74 30.96 -37.82
N ASN A 597 -38.01 30.80 -36.51
CA ASN A 597 -38.34 31.89 -35.60
C ASN A 597 -37.11 32.36 -34.81
N ILE A 598 -36.16 32.99 -35.50
CA ILE A 598 -34.92 33.52 -34.90
C ILE A 598 -35.16 34.96 -34.45
N ASN A 599 -34.82 35.28 -33.20
CA ASN A 599 -34.94 36.61 -32.62
C ASN A 599 -33.65 36.99 -31.88
N GLY A 600 -33.45 38.30 -31.65
CA GLY A 600 -32.26 38.81 -30.97
C GLY A 600 -31.56 39.94 -31.72
N ARG A 601 -30.39 40.34 -31.24
CA ARG A 601 -29.58 41.40 -31.84
C ARG A 601 -28.72 40.79 -32.95
N ALA A 602 -28.96 41.21 -34.18
CA ALA A 602 -28.22 40.78 -35.36
C ALA A 602 -27.16 41.82 -35.76
N GLY A 603 -25.93 41.35 -36.03
CA GLY A 603 -24.91 42.11 -36.74
C GLY A 603 -24.93 41.74 -38.23
N ILE A 604 -25.05 42.73 -39.12
CA ILE A 604 -25.07 42.54 -40.57
C ILE A 604 -23.83 43.20 -41.19
N VAL A 605 -23.14 42.45 -42.04
CA VAL A 605 -22.01 42.89 -42.84
C VAL A 605 -22.31 42.63 -44.31
N VAL A 606 -22.14 43.64 -45.17
CA VAL A 606 -22.20 43.48 -46.62
C VAL A 606 -20.82 43.76 -47.21
N THR A 607 -20.32 42.86 -48.05
CA THR A 607 -19.04 43.00 -48.76
C THR A 607 -19.24 42.96 -50.28
N ASP A 608 -18.44 43.72 -51.03
CA ASP A 608 -18.38 43.62 -52.49
C ASP A 608 -17.66 42.34 -52.96
N VAL A 609 -17.61 42.10 -54.28
CA VAL A 609 -16.96 40.90 -54.88
C VAL A 609 -15.46 40.79 -54.55
N ASN A 610 -14.82 41.88 -54.15
CA ASN A 610 -13.41 41.90 -53.75
C ASN A 610 -13.25 41.74 -52.23
N GLY A 611 -14.33 41.43 -51.51
CA GLY A 611 -14.35 41.25 -50.06
C GLY A 611 -14.31 42.56 -49.25
N ARG A 612 -14.35 43.73 -49.90
CA ARG A 612 -14.33 45.00 -49.20
C ARG A 612 -15.68 45.25 -48.54
N ARG A 613 -15.68 45.54 -47.24
CA ARG A 613 -16.88 45.86 -46.48
C ARG A 613 -17.49 47.18 -46.95
N VAL A 614 -18.71 47.12 -47.45
CA VAL A 614 -19.47 48.28 -47.95
C VAL A 614 -20.62 48.67 -47.02
N LEU A 615 -21.07 47.77 -46.15
CA LEU A 615 -22.07 48.05 -45.11
C LEU A 615 -21.75 47.30 -43.83
N LEU A 616 -21.96 47.96 -42.69
CA LEU A 616 -22.00 47.37 -41.37
C LEU A 616 -23.20 47.96 -40.63
N GLN A 617 -24.11 47.11 -40.16
CA GLN A 617 -25.31 47.55 -39.46
C GLN A 617 -25.66 46.59 -38.34
N GLN A 618 -26.18 47.09 -37.23
CA GLN A 618 -26.83 46.28 -36.21
C GLN A 618 -28.34 46.48 -36.27
N MET A 619 -29.10 45.41 -36.04
CA MET A 619 -30.56 45.49 -35.92
C MET A 619 -31.10 44.51 -34.88
N ILE A 620 -32.31 44.76 -34.41
CA ILE A 620 -33.03 43.86 -33.49
C ILE A 620 -34.09 43.13 -34.30
N ILE A 621 -34.09 41.81 -34.24
CA ILE A 621 -35.10 40.95 -34.86
C ILE A 621 -36.16 40.61 -33.80
N PRO A 622 -37.41 41.12 -33.92
CA PRO A 622 -38.45 40.90 -32.93
C PRO A 622 -38.90 39.43 -32.87
N THR A 623 -39.44 39.03 -31.71
CA THR A 623 -39.92 37.66 -31.42
C THR A 623 -41.03 37.14 -32.33
N SER A 624 -41.68 37.99 -33.14
CA SER A 624 -42.87 37.68 -33.93
C SER A 624 -42.68 37.76 -35.46
N ARG A 625 -41.45 37.97 -35.96
CA ARG A 625 -41.18 38.07 -37.42
C ARG A 625 -39.95 37.26 -37.83
N SER A 626 -40.11 36.36 -38.81
CA SER A 626 -39.00 35.66 -39.49
C SER A 626 -38.31 36.51 -40.57
N ASN A 627 -38.83 37.72 -40.82
CA ASN A 627 -38.39 38.60 -41.89
C ASN A 627 -37.99 39.97 -41.35
N THR A 628 -36.88 40.51 -41.83
CA THR A 628 -36.42 41.88 -41.55
C THR A 628 -35.93 42.55 -42.84
N THR A 629 -36.00 43.88 -42.93
CA THR A 629 -35.66 44.61 -44.15
C THR A 629 -34.34 45.35 -43.99
N LEU A 630 -33.46 45.24 -44.98
CA LEU A 630 -32.20 45.98 -45.06
C LEU A 630 -32.27 47.02 -46.18
N ALA A 631 -32.03 48.29 -45.85
CA ALA A 631 -31.98 49.38 -46.83
C ALA A 631 -30.68 49.35 -47.63
N LEU A 632 -30.78 49.48 -48.96
CA LEU A 632 -29.66 49.38 -49.90
C LEU A 632 -29.41 50.68 -50.70
N LYS A 633 -30.14 51.77 -50.38
CA LYS A 633 -30.16 53.01 -51.16
C LYS A 633 -28.78 53.61 -51.47
N ASN A 634 -27.81 53.39 -50.61
CA ASN A 634 -26.45 53.95 -50.72
C ASN A 634 -25.43 52.97 -51.33
N LEU A 635 -25.86 51.78 -51.77
CA LEU A 635 -24.99 50.80 -52.41
C LEU A 635 -25.06 50.93 -53.94
N PRO A 636 -23.92 51.02 -54.65
CA PRO A 636 -23.89 50.95 -56.11
C PRO A 636 -24.48 49.65 -56.66
N ALA A 637 -24.95 49.67 -57.90
CA ALA A 637 -25.34 48.45 -58.62
C ALA A 637 -24.17 47.46 -58.66
N GLY A 638 -24.44 46.19 -58.34
CA GLY A 638 -23.38 45.19 -58.21
C GLY A 638 -23.79 43.93 -57.46
N ILE A 639 -22.85 42.99 -57.36
CA ILE A 639 -23.00 41.74 -56.61
C ILE A 639 -22.28 41.89 -55.27
N TYR A 640 -22.95 41.45 -54.20
CA TYR A 640 -22.49 41.54 -52.83
C TYR A 640 -22.69 40.22 -52.08
N GLN A 641 -21.95 40.03 -51.00
CA GLN A 641 -22.20 38.99 -50.01
C GLN A 641 -22.71 39.63 -48.71
N LEU A 642 -23.87 39.15 -48.23
CA LEU A 642 -24.49 39.59 -46.99
C LEU A 642 -24.26 38.51 -45.93
N ARG A 643 -23.58 38.86 -44.85
CA ARG A 643 -23.34 38.01 -43.68
C ARG A 643 -24.10 38.56 -42.48
N MET A 644 -24.81 37.70 -41.78
CA MET A 644 -25.52 38.02 -40.54
C MET A 644 -25.00 37.16 -39.41
N GLU A 645 -24.77 37.74 -38.24
CA GLU A 645 -24.45 37.03 -37.01
C GLU A 645 -25.53 37.31 -35.96
N ILE A 646 -26.13 36.25 -35.43
CA ILE A 646 -27.17 36.32 -34.39
C ILE A 646 -27.07 35.10 -33.48
N ASN A 647 -27.08 35.32 -32.16
CA ASN A 647 -27.01 34.28 -31.13
C ASN A 647 -25.84 33.29 -31.29
N GLY A 648 -24.68 33.75 -31.78
CA GLY A 648 -23.49 32.93 -32.02
C GLY A 648 -23.54 32.07 -33.29
N GLU A 649 -24.64 32.14 -34.05
CA GLU A 649 -24.74 31.51 -35.37
C GLU A 649 -24.47 32.52 -36.49
N VAL A 650 -23.80 32.04 -37.53
CA VAL A 650 -23.44 32.83 -38.70
C VAL A 650 -24.29 32.40 -39.89
N TYR A 651 -24.91 33.38 -40.55
CA TYR A 651 -25.68 33.19 -41.77
C TYR A 651 -25.10 33.98 -42.93
N SER A 652 -25.26 33.49 -44.17
CA SER A 652 -24.80 34.18 -45.38
C SER A 652 -25.75 34.02 -46.57
N ALA A 653 -25.84 35.06 -47.41
CA ALA A 653 -26.51 35.00 -48.72
C ALA A 653 -25.89 35.96 -49.75
N LYS A 654 -26.06 35.65 -51.04
CA LYS A 654 -25.65 36.51 -52.16
C LYS A 654 -26.72 37.56 -52.43
N LEU A 655 -26.35 38.82 -52.50
CA LEU A 655 -27.21 39.96 -52.84
C LEU A 655 -26.83 40.55 -54.20
N ILE A 656 -27.81 40.83 -55.05
CA ILE A 656 -27.63 41.52 -56.33
C ILE A 656 -28.40 42.85 -56.22
N LYS A 657 -27.67 43.98 -56.32
CA LYS A 657 -28.24 45.33 -56.33
C LYS A 657 -28.32 45.82 -57.77
N GLN A 658 -29.49 46.29 -58.20
CA GLN A 658 -29.71 46.95 -59.49
C GLN A 658 -29.66 48.47 -59.37
#